data_AF-A0A835VA22-F1
#
_entry.id   AF-A0A835VA22-F1
#
_cell.length_a   1.000
_cell.length_b   1.000
_cell.length_c   1.000
_cell.angle_alpha   90.00
_cell.angle_beta   90.00
_cell.angle_gamma   90.00
#
_symmetry.space_group_name_H-M   'P 1'
#
loop_
_entity.id
_entity.type
_entity.pdbx_description
1 polymer ?
#
loop_
_entity_poly.entity_id
_entity_poly.type
_entity_poly.pdbx_seq_one_letter_code
_entity_poly.pdbx_strand_id
1 'polypeptide(L)'
;MLVWDDRTSVRELKKDGVMATHDEDTAGYFRGSAVKCVLCPRNPDVGESYVQGLEISTMFTHHQKTLIVDFAAGDPQDSNSPSGWKRARERQSPRRRIVSFLGGIDLCDGRYDTQEHSLFRTLAESHRDDFHQPNFPGASLRKGGPREPWHDVHCRIEGQAAWDVLYNFEQRWKKQGSGEGLLFDLRVVGRRLVVPPNEDAKSSSDNDVWNVQIFRSIDGGAVYGFPESPKAAAAVGLVSGKNNVVDRSIQDAYIKAIRRANHFIYIENQYFLGSSYGWKEEGDITVEDIGALHLVPKELSLKIASKIEAGERFAVYVVVPMWPEGVPESASVQAILDWQRRTMEMMFEDVAAALRARGVAGVDPRNYLNFFCLGNREAYKGVEYQPPEQPEADSDYGRAQQARRFMIYVHAKMMIVDDEYIIVGSANINQRSMDGGRDTEIAMGAYQPHHLSSMQTARGQIHGFRMSLWCEHLGFLDESFLAPESLDCVLKLRQNAEKRWQFYLGNRLEGDLQGHLLSYPMSIGGDGKISALPGMETFPDTKARIPLILDQPGLLLHGSRGCLGCYNKTTSITAVDEPSKGLKSKSQRSISSINTSTQTLESHGGSGITGNPSEFLNPGLLLWNQIRQQWIGSKRSSRNDQVREPRLSWNATYESLLGSNKRFPQPIPLPEMVDFLVDVWEQDDLPDILIDNFWKLVKRCLCEGEHVFRLVLSHGFVYEEES
;
A
#
# COMPACT_ATOMS: atom_id res chain seq x y z
N MET A 1 -4.86 -18.82 -6.74
CA MET A 1 -4.52 -17.40 -6.83
C MET A 1 -5.55 -16.71 -7.71
N LEU A 2 -6.07 -15.57 -7.26
CA LEU A 2 -6.88 -14.65 -8.07
C LEU A 2 -6.04 -13.40 -8.26
N VAL A 3 -5.48 -13.23 -9.46
CA VAL A 3 -4.72 -12.03 -9.83
C VAL A 3 -5.62 -11.15 -10.70
N TRP A 4 -5.52 -9.83 -10.57
CA TRP A 4 -6.33 -8.93 -11.40
C TRP A 4 -5.97 -9.12 -12.88
N ASP A 5 -6.97 -9.22 -13.75
CA ASP A 5 -6.84 -9.28 -15.21
C ASP A 5 -6.80 -7.85 -15.76
N ASP A 6 -5.59 -7.34 -15.98
CA ASP A 6 -5.36 -6.06 -16.61
C ASP A 6 -5.59 -6.19 -18.12
N ARG A 7 -6.82 -5.90 -18.54
CA ARG A 7 -7.24 -5.94 -19.94
C ARG A 7 -6.48 -4.95 -20.84
N THR A 8 -5.65 -4.06 -20.29
CA THR A 8 -4.79 -3.14 -21.04
C THR A 8 -3.38 -3.69 -21.30
N SER A 9 -3.03 -4.85 -20.72
CA SER A 9 -1.72 -5.52 -20.84
C SER A 9 -1.38 -6.04 -22.25
N VAL A 10 -2.34 -6.03 -23.18
CA VAL A 10 -2.09 -6.35 -24.60
C VAL A 10 -1.04 -5.38 -25.15
N ARG A 11 0.10 -5.94 -25.61
CA ARG A 11 1.36 -5.24 -25.99
C ARG A 11 1.22 -3.94 -26.81
N GLU A 12 0.11 -3.75 -27.53
CA GLU A 12 -0.13 -2.61 -28.42
C GLU A 12 -0.65 -1.35 -27.69
N LEU A 13 -1.18 -1.47 -26.47
CA LEU A 13 -1.74 -0.36 -25.65
C LEU A 13 -0.83 0.09 -24.50
N LYS A 14 0.33 -0.55 -24.29
CA LYS A 14 1.32 -0.23 -23.23
C LYS A 14 1.98 1.17 -23.32
N LYS A 15 1.63 1.98 -24.32
CA LYS A 15 2.38 3.21 -24.68
C LYS A 15 2.35 4.34 -23.65
N ASP A 16 1.37 4.36 -22.73
CA ASP A 16 1.21 5.45 -21.76
C ASP A 16 1.50 5.04 -20.29
N GLY A 17 2.13 3.89 -20.04
CA GLY A 17 2.55 3.50 -18.68
C GLY A 17 1.40 3.36 -17.66
N VAL A 18 0.18 3.06 -18.13
CA VAL A 18 -1.04 3.24 -17.34
C VAL A 18 -1.14 2.29 -16.15
N MET A 19 -0.61 1.06 -16.24
CA MET A 19 -0.51 0.09 -15.15
C MET A 19 0.66 -0.87 -15.41
N ALA A 20 1.71 -0.82 -14.58
CA ALA A 20 2.85 -1.73 -14.68
C ALA A 20 2.57 -3.05 -13.93
N THR A 21 1.60 -3.83 -14.42
CA THR A 21 1.27 -5.13 -13.82
C THR A 21 1.93 -6.30 -14.57
N HIS A 22 2.15 -7.40 -13.84
CA HIS A 22 2.74 -8.66 -14.32
C HIS A 22 1.74 -9.82 -14.21
N ASP A 23 0.45 -9.54 -14.35
CA ASP A 23 -0.63 -10.50 -14.19
C ASP A 23 -0.61 -11.60 -15.26
N GLU A 24 -0.50 -11.22 -16.54
CA GLU A 24 -0.39 -12.17 -17.66
C GLU A 24 0.89 -13.01 -17.56
N ASP A 25 2.02 -12.38 -17.23
CA ASP A 25 3.32 -13.05 -17.02
C ASP A 25 3.21 -14.09 -15.88
N THR A 26 2.57 -13.72 -14.78
CA THR A 26 2.33 -14.61 -13.63
C THR A 26 1.42 -15.78 -13.99
N ALA A 27 0.35 -15.53 -14.74
CA ALA A 27 -0.55 -16.58 -15.22
C ALA A 27 0.17 -17.52 -16.20
N GLY A 28 1.04 -16.97 -17.06
CA GLY A 28 1.93 -17.73 -17.94
C GLY A 28 2.90 -18.62 -17.17
N TYR A 29 3.58 -18.08 -16.17
CA TYR A 29 4.55 -18.80 -15.32
C TYR A 29 3.94 -20.03 -14.63
N PHE A 30 2.72 -19.90 -14.09
CA PHE A 30 2.05 -21.03 -13.42
C PHE A 30 1.29 -21.97 -14.35
N ARG A 31 1.24 -21.69 -15.66
CA ARG A 31 0.53 -22.54 -16.63
C ARG A 31 1.14 -23.94 -16.66
N GLY A 32 0.30 -24.96 -16.54
CA GLY A 32 0.74 -26.37 -16.51
C GLY A 32 1.30 -26.84 -15.17
N SER A 33 1.47 -25.94 -14.18
CA SER A 33 1.86 -26.31 -12.83
C SER A 33 0.66 -26.78 -11.98
N ALA A 34 0.94 -27.24 -10.75
CA ALA A 34 -0.11 -27.54 -9.77
C ALA A 34 -0.80 -26.28 -9.21
N VAL A 35 -0.16 -25.10 -9.33
CA VAL A 35 -0.72 -23.83 -8.86
C VAL A 35 -1.88 -23.42 -9.77
N LYS A 36 -3.03 -23.11 -9.16
CA LYS A 36 -4.20 -22.61 -9.88
C LYS A 36 -4.20 -21.10 -9.85
N CYS A 37 -3.70 -20.49 -10.92
CA CYS A 37 -3.70 -19.05 -11.14
C CYS A 37 -4.84 -18.68 -12.09
N VAL A 38 -5.68 -17.73 -11.69
CA VAL A 38 -6.81 -17.25 -12.48
C VAL A 38 -6.69 -15.73 -12.61
N LEU A 39 -6.69 -15.26 -13.87
CA LEU A 39 -6.86 -13.86 -14.23
C LEU A 39 -8.32 -13.47 -13.95
N CYS A 40 -8.51 -12.52 -13.06
CA CYS A 40 -9.80 -12.12 -12.50
C CYS A 40 -10.14 -10.72 -13.00
N PRO A 41 -11.07 -10.57 -13.96
CA PRO A 41 -11.46 -9.26 -14.47
C PRO A 41 -12.38 -8.54 -13.49
N ARG A 42 -12.29 -7.22 -13.44
CA ARG A 42 -13.21 -6.39 -12.67
C ARG A 42 -14.25 -5.75 -13.59
N ASN A 43 -15.51 -6.15 -13.44
CA ASN A 43 -16.63 -5.46 -14.08
C ASN A 43 -17.32 -4.58 -13.03
N PRO A 44 -17.26 -3.25 -13.14
CA PRO A 44 -17.78 -2.33 -12.13
C PRO A 44 -19.31 -2.17 -12.23
N ASP A 45 -19.97 -1.78 -11.15
CA ASP A 45 -21.42 -1.51 -11.14
C ASP A 45 -21.75 -0.06 -11.53
N VAL A 46 -21.26 0.39 -12.68
CA VAL A 46 -21.55 1.72 -13.25
C VAL A 46 -22.48 1.56 -14.45
N GLY A 47 -23.78 1.76 -14.20
CA GLY A 47 -24.83 1.69 -15.23
C GLY A 47 -24.69 2.77 -16.31
N GLU A 48 -23.92 2.49 -17.37
CA GLU A 48 -23.74 3.32 -18.57
C GLU A 48 -23.98 2.52 -19.87
N SER A 49 -23.99 3.22 -21.02
CA SER A 49 -24.24 2.62 -22.35
C SER A 49 -23.20 1.54 -22.71
N TYR A 50 -23.58 0.55 -23.53
CA TYR A 50 -22.76 -0.62 -23.89
C TYR A 50 -21.32 -0.27 -24.33
N VAL A 51 -21.12 0.85 -25.02
CA VAL A 51 -19.79 1.33 -25.47
C VAL A 51 -18.97 1.93 -24.31
N GLN A 52 -19.61 2.73 -23.44
CA GLN A 52 -18.98 3.29 -22.23
C GLN A 52 -18.66 2.19 -21.20
N GLY A 53 -19.50 1.17 -21.09
CA GLY A 53 -19.25 0.01 -20.23
C GLY A 53 -17.98 -0.75 -20.60
N LEU A 54 -17.59 -0.74 -21.89
CA LEU A 54 -16.37 -1.42 -22.36
C LEU A 54 -15.10 -0.66 -21.91
N GLU A 55 -15.03 0.65 -22.15
CA GLU A 55 -13.90 1.51 -21.75
C GLU A 55 -13.76 1.67 -20.23
N ILE A 56 -14.88 1.63 -19.48
CA ILE A 56 -14.85 1.74 -18.01
C ILE A 56 -14.54 0.39 -17.34
N SER A 57 -14.90 -0.74 -17.97
CA SER A 57 -14.57 -2.08 -17.44
C SER A 57 -13.07 -2.39 -17.42
N THR A 58 -12.27 -1.69 -18.23
CA THR A 58 -10.80 -1.84 -18.23
C THR A 58 -10.11 -0.95 -17.20
N MET A 59 -10.83 -0.02 -16.56
CA MET A 59 -10.24 0.98 -15.66
C MET A 59 -10.27 0.61 -14.17
N PHE A 60 -11.18 -0.26 -13.72
CA PHE A 60 -11.27 -0.67 -12.30
C PHE A 60 -10.57 -2.00 -12.05
N THR A 61 -10.13 -2.19 -10.81
CA THR A 61 -9.23 -3.28 -10.44
C THR A 61 -9.75 -4.15 -9.31
N HIS A 62 -9.19 -5.36 -9.22
CA HIS A 62 -9.22 -6.11 -7.96
C HIS A 62 -8.01 -5.72 -7.12
N HIS A 63 -8.19 -4.79 -6.20
CA HIS A 63 -7.09 -4.16 -5.47
C HIS A 63 -6.78 -4.80 -4.10
N GLN A 64 -7.45 -5.92 -3.75
CA GLN A 64 -7.21 -6.66 -2.50
C GLN A 64 -5.86 -7.37 -2.51
N LYS A 65 -5.00 -7.08 -1.52
CA LYS A 65 -3.76 -7.82 -1.25
C LYS A 65 -3.96 -8.76 -0.08
N THR A 66 -4.06 -10.07 -0.33
CA THR A 66 -4.29 -11.06 0.72
C THR A 66 -3.49 -12.34 0.53
N LEU A 67 -2.95 -12.88 1.62
CA LEU A 67 -2.38 -14.24 1.68
C LEU A 67 -3.07 -15.03 2.78
N ILE A 68 -3.59 -16.21 2.46
CA ILE A 68 -4.28 -17.08 3.43
C ILE A 68 -3.60 -18.44 3.43
N VAL A 69 -3.18 -18.92 4.60
CA VAL A 69 -2.47 -20.18 4.76
C VAL A 69 -2.93 -20.94 6.00
N ASP A 70 -2.78 -22.26 5.98
CA ASP A 70 -2.86 -23.07 7.18
C ASP A 70 -1.49 -23.15 7.89
N PHE A 71 -1.51 -23.02 9.22
CA PHE A 71 -0.32 -23.04 10.07
C PHE A 71 -0.49 -24.07 11.18
N ALA A 72 0.61 -24.66 11.68
CA ALA A 72 0.52 -25.66 12.75
C ALA A 72 -0.11 -25.06 14.04
N ALA A 73 -1.08 -25.76 14.64
CA ALA A 73 -1.72 -25.33 15.88
C ALA A 73 -0.88 -25.74 17.10
N GLY A 74 0.10 -24.91 17.48
CA GLY A 74 0.87 -25.06 18.72
C GLY A 74 0.31 -24.22 19.87
N ASP A 75 0.70 -24.53 21.11
CA ASP A 75 0.28 -23.82 22.33
C ASP A 75 0.63 -22.31 22.24
N PRO A 76 -0.35 -21.39 22.35
CA PRO A 76 -0.13 -19.95 22.13
C PRO A 76 0.89 -19.29 23.06
N GLN A 77 1.22 -19.91 24.20
CA GLN A 77 2.25 -19.39 25.11
C GLN A 77 3.68 -19.58 24.59
N ASP A 78 3.92 -20.49 23.64
CA ASP A 78 5.26 -20.72 23.07
C ASP A 78 5.51 -19.86 21.81
N SER A 79 4.47 -19.32 21.14
CA SER A 79 4.63 -18.59 19.87
C SER A 79 5.14 -17.15 20.00
N ASN A 80 5.05 -16.55 21.20
CA ASN A 80 5.59 -15.21 21.49
C ASN A 80 7.07 -15.24 21.91
N SER A 81 7.72 -16.41 21.97
CA SER A 81 9.14 -16.56 22.32
C SER A 81 9.96 -17.14 21.14
N PRO A 82 11.19 -16.64 20.89
CA PRO A 82 12.14 -17.21 19.93
C PRO A 82 12.50 -18.69 20.15
N SER A 83 12.13 -19.27 21.30
CA SER A 83 12.38 -20.68 21.63
C SER A 83 11.19 -21.61 21.38
N GLY A 84 9.96 -21.07 21.33
CA GLY A 84 8.76 -21.90 21.16
C GLY A 84 8.42 -22.23 19.70
N TRP A 85 8.93 -21.48 18.71
CA TRP A 85 8.80 -21.89 17.30
C TRP A 85 9.60 -23.16 16.97
N LYS A 86 10.80 -23.34 17.58
CA LYS A 86 11.59 -24.58 17.46
C LYS A 86 10.90 -25.74 18.19
N ARG A 87 10.38 -25.49 19.40
CA ARG A 87 9.65 -26.51 20.18
C ARG A 87 8.32 -26.91 19.54
N ALA A 88 7.60 -26.00 18.89
CA ALA A 88 6.38 -26.30 18.14
C ALA A 88 6.65 -27.13 16.87
N ARG A 89 7.85 -27.02 16.28
CA ARG A 89 8.29 -27.88 15.18
C ARG A 89 8.58 -29.31 15.63
N GLU A 90 8.98 -29.49 16.88
CA GLU A 90 9.33 -30.78 17.50
C GLU A 90 8.13 -31.44 18.20
N ARG A 91 7.15 -30.65 18.69
CA ARG A 91 5.86 -31.11 19.21
C ARG A 91 4.76 -30.81 18.19
N GLN A 92 4.70 -31.59 17.12
CA GLN A 92 3.64 -31.47 16.11
C GLN A 92 2.28 -31.81 16.74
N SER A 93 1.50 -30.79 17.07
CA SER A 93 0.05 -30.97 17.11
C SER A 93 -0.42 -31.36 15.71
N PRO A 94 -1.24 -32.40 15.54
CA PRO A 94 -1.75 -32.82 14.24
C PRO A 94 -2.75 -31.82 13.65
N ARG A 95 -3.23 -30.84 14.45
CA ARG A 95 -4.19 -29.83 14.01
C ARG A 95 -3.48 -28.58 13.49
N ARG A 96 -4.12 -27.92 12.54
CA ARG A 96 -3.67 -26.68 11.90
C ARG A 96 -4.66 -25.56 12.19
N ARG A 97 -4.34 -24.31 11.90
CA ARG A 97 -5.20 -23.14 12.05
C ARG A 97 -5.03 -22.21 10.86
N ILE A 98 -6.01 -21.35 10.61
CA ILE A 98 -5.94 -20.39 9.50
C ILE A 98 -5.23 -19.12 9.97
N VAL A 99 -4.29 -18.65 9.16
CA VAL A 99 -3.62 -17.36 9.33
C VAL A 99 -3.78 -16.59 8.02
N SER A 100 -4.15 -15.33 8.14
CA SER A 100 -4.40 -14.45 7.00
C SER A 100 -3.55 -13.20 7.09
N PHE A 101 -3.16 -12.67 5.95
CA PHE A 101 -2.42 -11.41 5.83
C PHE A 101 -3.19 -10.49 4.91
N LEU A 102 -3.24 -9.19 5.25
CA LEU A 102 -3.79 -8.14 4.39
C LEU A 102 -3.12 -6.79 4.68
N GLY A 103 -3.16 -5.88 3.71
CA GLY A 103 -2.57 -4.54 3.82
C GLY A 103 -2.38 -3.89 2.45
N GLY A 104 -1.40 -2.99 2.35
CA GLY A 104 -1.03 -2.32 1.10
C GLY A 104 -0.02 -3.09 0.24
N ILE A 105 0.77 -3.98 0.84
CA ILE A 105 1.88 -4.66 0.16
C ILE A 105 1.39 -5.82 -0.72
N ASP A 106 1.60 -5.69 -2.04
CA ASP A 106 1.50 -6.79 -3.02
C ASP A 106 2.78 -7.63 -3.05
N LEU A 107 2.66 -8.89 -3.50
CA LEU A 107 3.82 -9.77 -3.75
C LEU A 107 4.34 -9.56 -5.18
N CYS A 108 4.93 -8.39 -5.43
CA CYS A 108 5.51 -8.01 -6.72
C CYS A 108 6.76 -7.14 -6.53
N ASP A 109 7.37 -6.77 -7.65
CA ASP A 109 8.57 -5.94 -7.77
C ASP A 109 8.41 -4.56 -7.11
N GLY A 110 9.51 -4.02 -6.59
CA GLY A 110 9.61 -2.70 -5.98
C GLY A 110 9.11 -2.57 -4.54
N ARG A 111 8.38 -3.57 -4.04
CA ARG A 111 7.70 -3.53 -2.72
C ARG A 111 8.62 -3.89 -1.56
N TYR A 112 9.71 -4.61 -1.81
CA TYR A 112 10.68 -4.90 -0.75
C TYR A 112 11.38 -3.61 -0.34
N ASP A 113 11.37 -3.30 0.96
CA ASP A 113 12.14 -2.19 1.51
C ASP A 113 12.32 -2.35 3.04
N THR A 114 13.04 -1.42 3.64
CA THR A 114 13.27 -1.31 5.07
C THR A 114 13.17 0.14 5.51
N GLN A 115 13.18 0.40 6.83
CA GLN A 115 13.11 1.74 7.41
C GLN A 115 14.24 2.69 6.97
N GLU A 116 15.33 2.14 6.40
CA GLU A 116 16.42 2.94 5.83
C GLU A 116 16.01 3.63 4.52
N HIS A 117 15.07 3.05 3.76
CA HIS A 117 14.53 3.59 2.51
C HIS A 117 15.60 4.15 1.58
N SER A 118 16.65 3.36 1.34
CA SER A 118 17.83 3.83 0.63
C SER A 118 17.54 4.12 -0.85
N LEU A 119 18.10 5.22 -1.34
CA LEU A 119 17.99 5.66 -2.73
C LEU A 119 19.06 5.02 -3.63
N PHE A 120 20.28 4.88 -3.09
CA PHE A 120 21.46 4.47 -3.86
C PHE A 120 22.22 3.27 -3.27
N ARG A 121 22.15 3.04 -1.96
CA ARG A 121 23.10 2.14 -1.26
C ARG A 121 22.77 0.66 -1.44
N THR A 122 21.50 0.36 -1.69
CA THR A 122 20.99 -0.99 -1.85
C THR A 122 20.93 -1.45 -3.31
N LEU A 123 21.34 -0.59 -4.27
CA LEU A 123 21.30 -0.87 -5.71
C LEU A 123 22.26 -1.99 -6.15
N ALA A 124 23.34 -2.24 -5.40
CA ALA A 124 24.23 -3.38 -5.61
C ALA A 124 23.85 -4.61 -4.77
N GLU A 125 22.84 -4.48 -3.90
CA GLU A 125 22.46 -5.47 -2.89
C GLU A 125 21.01 -5.91 -3.11
N SER A 126 20.10 -5.61 -2.16
CA SER A 126 18.72 -6.11 -2.15
C SER A 126 17.88 -5.65 -3.33
N HIS A 127 18.22 -4.51 -3.96
CA HIS A 127 17.46 -3.97 -5.09
C HIS A 127 18.20 -4.09 -6.43
N ARG A 128 19.25 -4.93 -6.50
CA ARG A 128 19.96 -5.19 -7.76
C ARG A 128 19.03 -5.77 -8.83
N ASP A 129 18.20 -6.74 -8.42
CA ASP A 129 17.26 -7.43 -9.31
C ASP A 129 15.81 -6.98 -9.06
N ASP A 130 15.63 -5.87 -8.33
CA ASP A 130 14.34 -5.32 -7.90
C ASP A 130 14.35 -3.78 -7.94
N PHE A 131 14.94 -3.21 -9.00
CA PHE A 131 15.01 -1.77 -9.20
C PHE A 131 13.66 -1.24 -9.69
N HIS A 132 13.03 -0.39 -8.88
CA HIS A 132 11.74 0.24 -9.17
C HIS A 132 11.86 1.76 -9.19
N GLN A 133 11.47 2.39 -10.30
CA GLN A 133 11.46 3.85 -10.47
C GLN A 133 10.56 4.26 -11.66
N PRO A 134 9.25 4.35 -11.47
CA PRO A 134 8.29 4.63 -12.55
C PRO A 134 8.10 6.14 -12.83
N ASN A 135 8.68 7.01 -12.00
CA ASN A 135 8.49 8.47 -12.14
C ASN A 135 9.36 9.07 -13.25
N PHE A 136 10.36 8.33 -13.73
CA PHE A 136 11.28 8.78 -14.77
C PHE A 136 11.17 7.89 -16.02
N PRO A 137 10.86 8.46 -17.19
CA PRO A 137 10.92 7.71 -18.44
C PRO A 137 12.31 7.11 -18.68
N GLY A 138 12.36 5.80 -18.93
CA GLY A 138 13.61 5.09 -19.22
C GLY A 138 14.55 4.91 -18.01
N ALA A 139 14.02 4.99 -16.78
CA ALA A 139 14.74 4.61 -15.57
C ALA A 139 15.20 3.15 -15.63
N SER A 140 16.42 2.89 -15.17
CA SER A 140 16.93 1.52 -15.07
C SER A 140 18.12 1.47 -14.12
N LEU A 141 18.39 0.28 -13.56
CA LEU A 141 19.59 0.07 -12.75
C LEU A 141 20.88 0.43 -13.52
N ARG A 142 20.92 0.25 -14.85
CA ARG A 142 22.09 0.60 -15.69
C ARG A 142 22.39 2.10 -15.67
N LYS A 143 21.38 2.95 -15.46
CA LYS A 143 21.51 4.40 -15.33
C LYS A 143 21.58 4.87 -13.87
N GLY A 144 21.45 3.96 -12.90
CA GLY A 144 21.64 4.21 -11.48
C GLY A 144 20.41 4.72 -10.74
N GLY A 145 20.61 5.19 -9.51
CA GLY A 145 19.53 5.70 -8.67
C GLY A 145 19.10 7.14 -9.02
N PRO A 146 18.15 7.71 -8.26
CA PRO A 146 17.51 7.09 -7.10
C PRO A 146 16.50 6.01 -7.52
N ARG A 147 16.48 4.85 -6.86
CA ARG A 147 15.24 4.04 -6.85
C ARG A 147 14.14 4.82 -6.13
N GLU A 148 12.89 4.42 -6.29
CA GLU A 148 11.79 4.89 -5.46
C GLU A 148 11.65 3.97 -4.24
N PRO A 149 11.99 4.41 -3.01
CA PRO A 149 11.74 3.64 -1.81
C PRO A 149 10.24 3.43 -1.54
N TRP A 150 9.88 2.32 -0.91
CA TRP A 150 8.49 1.90 -0.70
C TRP A 150 8.16 1.85 0.79
N HIS A 151 7.41 2.84 1.28
CA HIS A 151 6.88 2.85 2.64
C HIS A 151 5.42 2.38 2.64
N ASP A 152 5.13 1.31 3.37
CA ASP A 152 3.83 0.66 3.37
C ASP A 152 3.54 -0.09 4.69
N VAL A 153 2.28 -0.46 4.90
CA VAL A 153 1.79 -1.13 6.10
C VAL A 153 1.02 -2.40 5.73
N HIS A 154 1.31 -3.49 6.45
CA HIS A 154 0.65 -4.78 6.30
C HIS A 154 0.41 -5.41 7.67
N CYS A 155 -0.56 -6.33 7.78
CA CYS A 155 -0.86 -7.00 9.03
C CYS A 155 -1.01 -8.51 8.86
N ARG A 156 -0.73 -9.25 9.95
CA ARG A 156 -1.06 -10.66 10.13
C ARG A 156 -2.26 -10.77 11.05
N ILE A 157 -3.22 -11.60 10.68
CA ILE A 157 -4.47 -11.84 11.39
C ILE A 157 -4.53 -13.32 11.79
N GLU A 158 -4.83 -13.56 13.05
CA GLU A 158 -5.02 -14.87 13.66
C GLU A 158 -6.40 -14.95 14.32
N GLY A 159 -6.85 -16.16 14.66
CA GLY A 159 -8.16 -16.38 15.27
C GLY A 159 -9.30 -16.23 14.27
N GLN A 160 -10.50 -15.91 14.78
CA GLN A 160 -11.72 -15.92 13.98
C GLN A 160 -11.66 -14.99 12.76
N ALA A 161 -11.08 -13.79 12.89
CA ALA A 161 -11.01 -12.84 11.79
C ALA A 161 -10.17 -13.35 10.60
N ALA A 162 -9.25 -14.30 10.82
CA ALA A 162 -8.49 -14.91 9.72
C ALA A 162 -9.42 -15.72 8.78
N TRP A 163 -10.47 -16.34 9.34
CA TRP A 163 -11.49 -17.06 8.58
C TRP A 163 -12.39 -16.13 7.77
N ASP A 164 -12.63 -14.91 8.22
CA ASP A 164 -13.42 -13.93 7.46
C ASP A 164 -12.68 -13.49 6.19
N VAL A 165 -11.34 -13.38 6.25
CA VAL A 165 -10.51 -13.13 5.07
C VAL A 165 -10.53 -14.33 4.10
N LEU A 166 -10.47 -15.56 4.63
CA LEU A 166 -10.65 -16.77 3.82
C LEU A 166 -12.03 -16.79 3.16
N TYR A 167 -13.08 -16.47 3.91
CA TYR A 167 -14.44 -16.44 3.40
C TYR A 167 -14.60 -15.42 2.26
N ASN A 168 -13.98 -14.24 2.37
CA ASN A 168 -13.90 -13.29 1.25
C ASN A 168 -13.27 -13.92 -0.01
N PHE A 169 -12.15 -14.63 0.14
CA PHE A 169 -11.52 -15.33 -0.97
C PHE A 169 -12.43 -16.41 -1.57
N GLU A 170 -13.08 -17.23 -0.73
CA GLU A 170 -14.03 -18.26 -1.17
C GLU A 170 -15.17 -17.65 -1.98
N GLN A 171 -15.77 -16.56 -1.50
CA GLN A 171 -16.86 -15.87 -2.20
C GLN A 171 -16.43 -15.37 -3.59
N ARG A 172 -15.24 -14.79 -3.70
CA ARG A 172 -14.67 -14.32 -4.98
C ARG A 172 -14.33 -15.47 -5.90
N TRP A 173 -13.71 -16.53 -5.37
CA TRP A 173 -13.34 -17.72 -6.14
C TRP A 173 -14.58 -18.42 -6.73
N LYS A 174 -15.67 -18.52 -5.97
CA LYS A 174 -16.94 -19.08 -6.46
C LYS A 174 -17.54 -18.26 -7.59
N LYS A 175 -17.35 -16.94 -7.59
CA LYS A 175 -17.91 -16.02 -8.59
C LYS A 175 -17.06 -15.92 -9.85
N GLN A 176 -15.74 -15.80 -9.71
CA GLN A 176 -14.83 -15.41 -10.79
C GLN A 176 -13.61 -16.35 -10.94
N GLY A 177 -13.45 -17.32 -10.04
CA GLY A 177 -12.43 -18.35 -10.14
C GLY A 177 -12.86 -19.53 -11.02
N SER A 178 -12.23 -20.69 -10.82
CA SER A 178 -12.53 -21.92 -11.59
C SER A 178 -13.68 -22.77 -11.02
N GLY A 179 -14.61 -22.16 -10.28
CA GLY A 179 -15.75 -22.83 -9.64
C GLY A 179 -15.42 -23.58 -8.34
N GLU A 180 -16.38 -24.34 -7.80
CA GLU A 180 -16.30 -24.92 -6.44
C GLU A 180 -15.33 -26.11 -6.30
N GLY A 181 -14.98 -26.80 -7.39
CA GLY A 181 -14.25 -28.07 -7.35
C GLY A 181 -12.82 -28.03 -6.77
N LEU A 182 -12.30 -26.83 -6.49
CA LEU A 182 -10.96 -26.60 -5.93
C LEU A 182 -10.99 -25.96 -4.53
N LEU A 183 -12.18 -25.61 -4.03
CA LEU A 183 -12.33 -25.11 -2.66
C LEU A 183 -12.54 -26.30 -1.71
N PHE A 184 -11.71 -26.38 -0.68
CA PHE A 184 -11.93 -27.33 0.41
C PHE A 184 -12.95 -26.73 1.38
N ASP A 185 -14.04 -27.46 1.65
CA ASP A 185 -14.93 -27.08 2.75
C ASP A 185 -14.25 -27.45 4.09
N LEU A 186 -13.42 -26.53 4.58
CA LEU A 186 -12.70 -26.69 5.85
C LEU A 186 -13.65 -26.72 7.06
N ARG A 187 -14.90 -26.26 6.92
CA ARG A 187 -15.90 -26.30 8.01
C ARG A 187 -16.50 -27.70 8.19
N VAL A 188 -16.53 -28.49 7.12
CA VAL A 188 -17.09 -29.85 7.09
C VAL A 188 -15.99 -30.92 7.14
N VAL A 189 -15.01 -30.83 6.24
CA VAL A 189 -13.93 -31.83 6.08
C VAL A 189 -12.76 -31.54 7.03
N GLY A 190 -12.59 -30.28 7.41
CA GLY A 190 -11.43 -29.80 8.18
C GLY A 190 -11.53 -29.94 9.70
N ARG A 191 -12.67 -30.25 10.33
CA ARG A 191 -12.77 -30.22 11.83
C ARG A 191 -11.73 -31.09 12.56
N ARG A 192 -11.30 -32.19 11.93
CA ARG A 192 -10.26 -33.09 12.47
C ARG A 192 -8.82 -32.60 12.19
N LEU A 193 -8.64 -31.74 11.19
CA LEU A 193 -7.34 -31.30 10.67
C LEU A 193 -7.04 -29.82 10.94
N VAL A 194 -8.07 -28.99 11.08
CA VAL A 194 -8.03 -27.54 11.27
C VAL A 194 -8.88 -27.16 12.48
N VAL A 195 -8.37 -26.28 13.33
CA VAL A 195 -9.04 -25.74 14.50
C VAL A 195 -10.19 -24.81 14.03
N PRO A 196 -11.45 -25.07 14.43
CA PRO A 196 -12.57 -24.21 14.13
C PRO A 196 -12.39 -22.80 14.69
N PRO A 197 -13.01 -21.78 14.07
CA PRO A 197 -12.89 -20.39 14.52
C PRO A 197 -13.20 -20.17 16.00
N ASN A 198 -14.19 -20.89 16.54
CA ASN A 198 -14.65 -20.76 17.92
C ASN A 198 -13.68 -21.39 18.95
N GLU A 199 -12.76 -22.25 18.51
CA GLU A 199 -11.77 -22.92 19.36
C GLU A 199 -10.40 -22.21 19.38
N ASP A 200 -10.17 -21.24 18.46
CA ASP A 200 -8.90 -20.50 18.31
C ASP A 200 -8.91 -19.14 19.04
N ALA A 201 -9.87 -18.93 19.95
CA ALA A 201 -9.99 -17.70 20.71
C ALA A 201 -9.04 -17.71 21.92
N LYS A 202 -8.17 -16.68 22.02
CA LYS A 202 -7.43 -16.41 23.26
C LYS A 202 -8.40 -16.09 24.40
N SER A 203 -8.01 -16.44 25.63
CA SER A 203 -8.77 -16.07 26.83
C SER A 203 -8.96 -14.55 26.89
N SER A 204 -10.17 -14.08 27.19
CA SER A 204 -10.48 -12.65 27.34
C SER A 204 -9.73 -11.96 28.48
N SER A 205 -9.08 -12.74 29.36
CA SER A 205 -8.21 -12.23 30.44
C SER A 205 -6.76 -11.95 30.00
N ASP A 206 -6.38 -12.30 28.76
CA ASP A 206 -5.06 -11.97 28.20
C ASP A 206 -5.02 -10.50 27.76
N ASN A 207 -4.07 -9.72 28.28
CA ASN A 207 -3.89 -8.31 27.92
C ASN A 207 -3.50 -8.14 26.43
N ASP A 208 -2.92 -9.17 25.81
CA ASP A 208 -2.52 -9.14 24.40
C ASP A 208 -3.64 -9.57 23.43
N VAL A 209 -4.88 -9.73 23.90
CA VAL A 209 -6.02 -10.06 23.03
C VAL A 209 -6.43 -8.88 22.14
N TRP A 210 -6.96 -9.20 20.96
CA TRP A 210 -7.44 -8.21 19.99
C TRP A 210 -8.89 -8.52 19.59
N ASN A 211 -9.69 -7.47 19.49
CA ASN A 211 -10.96 -7.51 18.79
C ASN A 211 -10.74 -6.98 17.39
N VAL A 212 -11.01 -7.81 16.38
CA VAL A 212 -10.74 -7.51 14.97
C VAL A 212 -12.03 -7.68 14.17
N GLN A 213 -12.29 -6.75 13.25
CA GLN A 213 -13.38 -6.83 12.28
C GLN A 213 -12.82 -6.63 10.86
N ILE A 214 -13.25 -7.46 9.92
CA ILE A 214 -12.92 -7.33 8.50
C ILE A 214 -13.97 -6.46 7.80
N PHE A 215 -13.49 -5.56 6.95
CA PHE A 215 -14.29 -4.63 6.15
C PHE A 215 -13.90 -4.75 4.67
N ARG A 216 -14.83 -4.42 3.76
CA ARG A 216 -14.60 -4.48 2.32
C ARG A 216 -15.22 -3.31 1.57
N SER A 217 -14.70 -3.11 0.37
CA SER A 217 -15.39 -2.45 -0.73
C SER A 217 -15.54 -3.51 -1.81
N ILE A 218 -16.74 -4.04 -2.06
CA ILE A 218 -16.96 -5.10 -3.03
C ILE A 218 -18.44 -5.20 -3.40
N ASP A 219 -18.78 -5.65 -4.61
CA ASP A 219 -20.17 -5.82 -5.05
C ASP A 219 -20.50 -7.25 -5.50
N GLY A 220 -21.80 -7.52 -5.68
CA GLY A 220 -22.32 -8.82 -6.15
C GLY A 220 -21.83 -9.26 -7.54
N GLY A 221 -21.19 -8.37 -8.30
CA GLY A 221 -20.47 -8.71 -9.52
C GLY A 221 -19.17 -9.48 -9.25
N ALA A 222 -18.55 -9.25 -8.10
CA ALA A 222 -17.28 -9.85 -7.69
C ALA A 222 -17.39 -10.98 -6.66
N VAL A 223 -18.55 -11.14 -6.00
CA VAL A 223 -18.74 -12.19 -4.98
C VAL A 223 -20.00 -13.03 -5.18
N TYR A 224 -19.91 -14.27 -4.74
CA TYR A 224 -21.06 -15.17 -4.61
C TYR A 224 -21.73 -15.02 -3.23
N GLY A 225 -23.06 -15.17 -3.19
CA GLY A 225 -23.82 -15.30 -1.94
C GLY A 225 -24.26 -13.99 -1.28
N PHE A 226 -24.18 -12.86 -1.97
CA PHE A 226 -24.86 -11.64 -1.53
C PHE A 226 -26.39 -11.81 -1.63
N PRO A 227 -27.15 -11.25 -0.68
CA PRO A 227 -28.61 -11.30 -0.72
C PRO A 227 -29.14 -10.52 -1.93
N GLU A 228 -30.11 -11.09 -2.65
CA GLU A 228 -30.64 -10.48 -3.88
C GLU A 228 -31.69 -9.38 -3.61
N SER A 229 -32.44 -9.48 -2.51
CA SER A 229 -33.47 -8.48 -2.19
C SER A 229 -32.89 -7.26 -1.46
N PRO A 230 -33.29 -6.03 -1.81
CA PRO A 230 -32.82 -4.81 -1.11
C PRO A 230 -33.05 -4.83 0.40
N LYS A 231 -34.16 -5.44 0.85
CA LYS A 231 -34.47 -5.59 2.27
C LYS A 231 -33.47 -6.50 2.99
N ALA A 232 -33.11 -7.62 2.37
CA ALA A 232 -32.13 -8.55 2.94
C ALA A 232 -30.71 -7.96 2.89
N ALA A 233 -30.36 -7.22 1.83
CA ALA A 233 -29.11 -6.47 1.73
C ALA A 233 -28.98 -5.43 2.84
N ALA A 234 -29.99 -4.57 3.02
CA ALA A 234 -30.00 -3.55 4.07
C ALA A 234 -29.92 -4.15 5.49
N ALA A 235 -30.54 -5.31 5.71
CA ALA A 235 -30.51 -6.00 7.01
C ALA A 235 -29.10 -6.45 7.45
N VAL A 236 -28.18 -6.62 6.49
CA VAL A 236 -26.78 -6.98 6.76
C VAL A 236 -25.80 -5.84 6.46
N GLY A 237 -26.31 -4.60 6.34
CA GLY A 237 -25.48 -3.40 6.14
C GLY A 237 -24.97 -3.20 4.71
N LEU A 238 -25.51 -3.93 3.73
CA LEU A 238 -25.21 -3.72 2.32
C LEU A 238 -26.17 -2.69 1.72
N VAL A 239 -25.69 -1.96 0.71
CA VAL A 239 -26.50 -0.97 -0.02
C VAL A 239 -26.80 -1.48 -1.42
N SER A 240 -27.95 -1.08 -1.98
CA SER A 240 -28.22 -1.33 -3.39
C SER A 240 -27.39 -0.37 -4.24
N GLY A 241 -26.51 -0.92 -5.07
CA GLY A 241 -25.92 -0.21 -6.20
C GLY A 241 -26.92 -0.09 -7.36
N LYS A 242 -26.42 0.16 -8.57
CA LYS A 242 -27.27 0.28 -9.75
C LYS A 242 -27.78 -1.08 -10.21
N ASN A 243 -26.87 -2.04 -10.41
CA ASN A 243 -27.19 -3.40 -10.85
C ASN A 243 -26.80 -4.46 -9.82
N ASN A 244 -25.92 -4.15 -8.87
CA ASN A 244 -25.43 -5.07 -7.86
C ASN A 244 -25.69 -4.58 -6.44
N VAL A 245 -25.75 -5.51 -5.49
CA VAL A 245 -25.63 -5.17 -4.07
C VAL A 245 -24.17 -4.87 -3.75
N VAL A 246 -23.93 -3.80 -2.99
CA VAL A 246 -22.61 -3.24 -2.69
C VAL A 246 -22.33 -3.32 -1.19
N ASP A 247 -21.15 -3.83 -0.85
CA ASP A 247 -20.50 -3.72 0.44
C ASP A 247 -19.57 -2.50 0.39
N ARG A 248 -19.83 -1.52 1.25
CA ARG A 248 -19.03 -0.29 1.43
C ARG A 248 -18.56 -0.15 2.88
N SER A 249 -18.44 -1.27 3.58
CA SER A 249 -18.15 -1.31 5.01
C SER A 249 -16.80 -0.68 5.38
N ILE A 250 -15.85 -0.59 4.45
CA ILE A 250 -14.60 0.18 4.66
C ILE A 250 -14.91 1.66 4.91
N GLN A 251 -15.70 2.30 4.04
CA GLN A 251 -16.03 3.72 4.20
C GLN A 251 -16.76 3.94 5.53
N ASP A 252 -17.69 3.05 5.86
CA ASP A 252 -18.47 3.13 7.10
C ASP A 252 -17.58 2.93 8.35
N ALA A 253 -16.56 2.08 8.28
CA ALA A 253 -15.57 1.90 9.35
C ALA A 253 -14.72 3.16 9.54
N TYR A 254 -14.23 3.77 8.46
CA TYR A 254 -13.51 5.05 8.53
C TYR A 254 -14.38 6.14 9.17
N ILE A 255 -15.63 6.30 8.71
CA ILE A 255 -16.58 7.29 9.26
C ILE A 255 -16.78 7.07 10.77
N LYS A 256 -17.05 5.83 11.20
CA LYS A 256 -17.28 5.52 12.62
C LYS A 256 -16.03 5.77 13.46
N ALA A 257 -14.85 5.39 12.96
CA ALA A 257 -13.58 5.61 13.64
C ALA A 257 -13.28 7.11 13.82
N ILE A 258 -13.50 7.92 12.79
CA ILE A 258 -13.34 9.38 12.86
C ILE A 258 -14.34 9.99 13.83
N ARG A 259 -15.62 9.61 13.75
CA ARG A 259 -16.68 10.18 14.58
C ARG A 259 -16.47 9.94 16.07
N ARG A 260 -15.91 8.79 16.46
CA ARG A 260 -15.61 8.50 17.87
C ARG A 260 -14.30 9.10 18.37
N ALA A 261 -13.43 9.58 17.47
CA ALA A 261 -12.12 10.10 17.84
C ALA A 261 -12.23 11.25 18.85
N ASN A 262 -11.35 11.23 19.84
CA ASN A 262 -11.39 12.12 20.99
C ASN A 262 -10.13 12.99 21.18
N HIS A 263 -8.96 12.46 20.82
CA HIS A 263 -7.65 13.08 21.04
C HIS A 263 -6.94 13.37 19.70
N PHE A 264 -6.71 12.36 18.87
CA PHE A 264 -6.02 12.55 17.60
C PHE A 264 -6.31 11.47 16.57
N ILE A 265 -6.01 11.79 15.31
CA ILE A 265 -6.02 10.85 14.20
C ILE A 265 -4.68 10.94 13.45
N TYR A 266 -4.08 9.80 13.15
CA TYR A 266 -2.87 9.67 12.32
C TYR A 266 -3.19 8.81 11.10
N ILE A 267 -2.94 9.31 9.91
CA ILE A 267 -3.24 8.66 8.63
C ILE A 267 -1.98 8.59 7.79
N GLU A 268 -1.70 7.43 7.22
CA GLU A 268 -0.76 7.27 6.11
C GLU A 268 -1.55 6.70 4.93
N ASN A 269 -1.63 7.45 3.83
CA ASN A 269 -2.42 7.04 2.67
C ASN A 269 -1.81 7.47 1.34
N GLN A 270 -1.81 6.56 0.36
CA GLN A 270 -1.37 6.85 -1.01
C GLN A 270 -2.14 7.98 -1.69
N TYR A 271 -3.44 8.10 -1.40
CA TYR A 271 -4.28 9.17 -1.92
C TYR A 271 -5.05 9.83 -0.78
N PHE A 272 -5.25 11.14 -0.90
CA PHE A 272 -6.11 11.88 0.01
C PHE A 272 -6.95 12.90 -0.78
N LEU A 273 -8.06 12.42 -1.33
CA LEU A 273 -9.01 13.25 -2.08
C LEU A 273 -10.43 12.74 -1.90
N GLY A 274 -11.42 13.64 -1.85
CA GLY A 274 -12.82 13.24 -1.72
C GLY A 274 -13.71 14.29 -1.08
N SER A 275 -14.93 13.88 -0.77
CA SER A 275 -16.00 14.77 -0.32
C SER A 275 -16.21 15.95 -1.27
N SER A 276 -16.22 15.66 -2.58
CA SER A 276 -16.23 16.70 -3.62
C SER A 276 -17.43 17.64 -3.52
N TYR A 277 -18.55 17.17 -3.00
CA TYR A 277 -19.74 17.98 -2.70
C TYR A 277 -19.48 19.17 -1.76
N GLY A 278 -18.36 19.18 -1.04
CA GLY A 278 -17.92 20.29 -0.19
C GLY A 278 -16.85 21.19 -0.83
N TRP A 279 -16.40 20.88 -2.05
CA TRP A 279 -15.43 21.71 -2.76
C TRP A 279 -16.09 22.99 -3.29
N LYS A 280 -15.29 24.02 -3.53
CA LYS A 280 -15.74 25.23 -4.20
C LYS A 280 -15.77 25.05 -5.71
N GLU A 281 -16.80 25.61 -6.34
CA GLU A 281 -16.84 25.82 -7.78
C GLU A 281 -15.85 26.93 -8.16
N GLU A 282 -14.69 26.54 -8.72
CA GLU A 282 -13.65 27.46 -9.15
C GLU A 282 -13.06 27.02 -10.49
N GLY A 283 -13.03 27.93 -11.47
CA GLY A 283 -12.64 27.61 -12.84
C GLY A 283 -13.75 26.88 -13.59
N ASP A 284 -13.38 25.89 -14.40
CA ASP A 284 -14.31 25.16 -15.29
C ASP A 284 -14.91 23.90 -14.64
N ILE A 285 -14.87 23.77 -13.31
CA ILE A 285 -15.41 22.59 -12.61
C ILE A 285 -16.85 22.80 -12.17
N THR A 286 -17.70 21.82 -12.47
CA THR A 286 -19.01 21.63 -11.85
C THR A 286 -18.86 20.56 -10.77
N VAL A 287 -19.16 20.88 -9.51
CA VAL A 287 -18.84 20.01 -8.37
C VAL A 287 -19.62 18.69 -8.43
N GLU A 288 -20.85 18.73 -8.94
CA GLU A 288 -21.73 17.58 -9.12
C GLU A 288 -21.14 16.55 -10.11
N ASP A 289 -20.39 17.04 -11.09
CA ASP A 289 -19.76 16.22 -12.14
C ASP A 289 -18.54 15.44 -11.61
N ILE A 290 -17.94 15.87 -10.49
CA ILE A 290 -16.74 15.23 -9.93
C ILE A 290 -17.03 13.86 -9.32
N GLY A 291 -18.22 13.63 -8.76
CA GLY A 291 -18.64 12.31 -8.27
C GLY A 291 -17.78 11.64 -7.18
N ALA A 292 -16.90 12.38 -6.48
CA ALA A 292 -16.05 11.85 -5.39
C ALA A 292 -16.72 12.06 -4.02
N LEU A 293 -17.85 11.37 -3.82
CA LEU A 293 -18.83 11.62 -2.76
C LEU A 293 -18.53 10.97 -1.39
N HIS A 294 -17.48 10.16 -1.24
CA HIS A 294 -17.19 9.56 0.06
C HIS A 294 -16.87 10.63 1.14
N LEU A 295 -17.20 10.31 2.39
CA LEU A 295 -17.30 11.32 3.46
C LEU A 295 -16.00 11.57 4.25
N VAL A 296 -14.95 10.78 4.00
CA VAL A 296 -13.77 10.72 4.88
C VAL A 296 -13.13 12.10 5.13
N PRO A 297 -12.75 12.90 4.10
CA PRO A 297 -12.21 14.24 4.33
C PRO A 297 -13.14 15.19 5.11
N LYS A 298 -14.44 15.21 4.78
CA LYS A 298 -15.40 16.09 5.46
C LYS A 298 -15.66 15.65 6.90
N GLU A 299 -15.70 14.35 7.21
CA GLU A 299 -15.82 13.87 8.59
C GLU A 299 -14.62 14.29 9.44
N LEU A 300 -13.41 14.29 8.87
CA LEU A 300 -12.20 14.77 9.55
C LEU A 300 -12.29 16.27 9.87
N SER A 301 -12.63 17.11 8.89
CA SER A 301 -12.71 18.56 9.12
C SER A 301 -13.84 18.93 10.07
N LEU A 302 -15.01 18.29 9.98
CA LEU A 302 -16.12 18.48 10.91
C LEU A 302 -15.77 17.98 12.32
N LYS A 303 -15.03 16.87 12.46
CA LYS A 303 -14.51 16.42 13.76
C LYS A 303 -13.61 17.50 14.36
N ILE A 304 -12.65 18.04 13.60
CA ILE A 304 -11.79 19.12 14.07
C ILE A 304 -12.61 20.35 14.48
N ALA A 305 -13.54 20.79 13.62
CA ALA A 305 -14.42 21.92 13.90
C ALA A 305 -15.20 21.74 15.20
N SER A 306 -15.80 20.57 15.42
CA SER A 306 -16.53 20.24 16.65
C SER A 306 -15.65 20.32 17.90
N LYS A 307 -14.38 19.91 17.82
CA LYS A 307 -13.41 19.99 18.93
C LYS A 307 -12.96 21.42 19.19
N ILE A 308 -12.78 22.21 18.13
CA ILE A 308 -12.53 23.65 18.26
C ILE A 308 -13.70 24.32 18.97
N GLU A 309 -14.94 24.09 18.52
CA GLU A 309 -16.15 24.64 19.13
C GLU A 309 -16.28 24.27 20.62
N ALA A 310 -16.04 23.01 20.97
CA ALA A 310 -16.07 22.51 22.34
C ALA A 310 -14.92 23.03 23.23
N GLY A 311 -13.88 23.58 22.62
CA GLY A 311 -12.68 23.98 23.33
C GLY A 311 -11.74 22.86 23.73
N GLU A 312 -11.88 21.72 23.10
CA GLU A 312 -11.10 20.52 23.35
C GLU A 312 -9.91 20.45 22.40
N ARG A 313 -8.78 19.96 22.91
CA ARG A 313 -7.58 19.77 22.10
C ARG A 313 -7.75 18.52 21.23
N PHE A 314 -7.58 18.70 19.91
CA PHE A 314 -7.62 17.59 18.96
C PHE A 314 -6.69 17.82 17.78
N ALA A 315 -5.96 16.81 17.31
CA ALA A 315 -5.04 16.94 16.17
C ALA A 315 -5.25 15.85 15.10
N VAL A 316 -5.10 16.22 13.84
CA VAL A 316 -5.09 15.30 12.71
C VAL A 316 -3.78 15.44 11.96
N TYR A 317 -3.18 14.31 11.65
CA TYR A 317 -1.92 14.17 10.96
C TYR A 317 -2.11 13.25 9.76
N VAL A 318 -1.75 13.73 8.57
CA VAL A 318 -1.90 12.99 7.31
C VAL A 318 -0.55 12.94 6.61
N VAL A 319 -0.08 11.75 6.30
CA VAL A 319 1.12 11.50 5.48
C VAL A 319 0.67 10.95 4.14
N VAL A 320 1.00 11.65 3.07
CA VAL A 320 0.72 11.29 1.67
C VAL A 320 2.04 11.22 0.90
N PRO A 321 2.10 10.54 -0.25
CA PRO A 321 3.30 10.64 -1.09
C PRO A 321 3.47 12.08 -1.58
N MET A 322 4.70 12.46 -1.94
CA MET A 322 4.97 13.81 -2.44
C MET A 322 4.16 14.09 -3.72
N TRP A 323 4.04 13.07 -4.57
CA TRP A 323 3.03 12.96 -5.62
C TRP A 323 2.64 11.48 -5.82
N PRO A 324 1.48 11.17 -6.41
CA PRO A 324 1.13 9.82 -6.82
C PRO A 324 2.13 9.22 -7.82
N GLU A 325 2.47 7.95 -7.65
CA GLU A 325 3.41 7.22 -8.52
C GLU A 325 3.12 7.40 -10.01
N GLY A 326 4.18 7.67 -10.77
CA GLY A 326 4.14 7.93 -12.20
C GLY A 326 4.83 9.24 -12.55
N VAL A 327 4.93 9.53 -13.85
CA VAL A 327 5.57 10.77 -14.31
C VAL A 327 4.79 11.97 -13.76
N PRO A 328 5.42 12.86 -12.96
CA PRO A 328 4.67 13.84 -12.19
C PRO A 328 4.06 14.95 -13.05
N GLU A 329 4.57 15.17 -14.26
CA GLU A 329 4.01 16.07 -15.28
C GLU A 329 2.82 15.46 -16.04
N SER A 330 2.56 14.16 -15.89
CA SER A 330 1.47 13.51 -16.60
C SER A 330 0.12 14.10 -16.20
N ALA A 331 -0.83 14.11 -17.16
CA ALA A 331 -2.17 14.63 -16.93
C ALA A 331 -2.87 13.92 -15.76
N SER A 332 -2.65 12.61 -15.61
CA SER A 332 -3.22 11.81 -14.53
C SER A 332 -2.71 12.24 -13.16
N VAL A 333 -1.38 12.36 -12.99
CA VAL A 333 -0.78 12.79 -11.72
C VAL A 333 -1.21 14.22 -11.37
N GLN A 334 -1.18 15.13 -12.34
CA GLN A 334 -1.60 16.53 -12.13
C GLN A 334 -3.08 16.66 -11.75
N ALA A 335 -3.97 15.86 -12.36
CA ALA A 335 -5.39 15.84 -11.99
C ALA A 335 -5.61 15.35 -10.55
N ILE A 336 -4.92 14.27 -10.16
CA ILE A 336 -5.01 13.75 -8.79
C ILE A 336 -4.51 14.77 -7.77
N LEU A 337 -3.39 15.43 -8.06
CA LEU A 337 -2.84 16.44 -7.17
C LEU A 337 -3.79 17.66 -7.05
N ASP A 338 -4.49 18.08 -8.11
CA ASP A 338 -5.52 19.14 -8.01
C ASP A 338 -6.71 18.70 -7.13
N TRP A 339 -7.19 17.47 -7.25
CA TRP A 339 -8.24 16.94 -6.38
C TRP A 339 -7.83 16.85 -4.92
N GLN A 340 -6.57 16.47 -4.67
CA GLN A 340 -5.98 16.49 -3.33
C GLN A 340 -5.93 17.93 -2.79
N ARG A 341 -5.46 18.90 -3.58
CA ARG A 341 -5.45 20.33 -3.21
C ARG A 341 -6.85 20.84 -2.85
N ARG A 342 -7.85 20.59 -3.69
CA ARG A 342 -9.26 21.00 -3.43
C ARG A 342 -9.80 20.40 -2.14
N THR A 343 -9.47 19.14 -1.88
CA THR A 343 -9.85 18.44 -0.66
C THR A 343 -9.20 19.06 0.57
N MET A 344 -7.88 19.32 0.51
CA MET A 344 -7.14 19.98 1.58
C MET A 344 -7.70 21.39 1.84
N GLU A 345 -7.98 22.17 0.79
CA GLU A 345 -8.51 23.53 0.90
C GLU A 345 -9.88 23.56 1.57
N MET A 346 -10.82 22.70 1.12
CA MET A 346 -12.11 22.52 1.79
C MET A 346 -11.94 22.26 3.30
N MET A 347 -11.03 21.35 3.67
CA MET A 347 -10.82 21.00 5.07
C MET A 347 -10.21 22.16 5.87
N PHE A 348 -9.21 22.86 5.34
CA PHE A 348 -8.60 24.00 6.01
C PHE A 348 -9.55 25.17 6.17
N GLU A 349 -10.44 25.40 5.20
CA GLU A 349 -11.48 26.42 5.29
C GLU A 349 -12.53 26.11 6.36
N ASP A 350 -12.95 24.84 6.49
CA ASP A 350 -13.83 24.41 7.60
C ASP A 350 -13.16 24.68 8.96
N VAL A 351 -11.87 24.35 9.11
CA VAL A 351 -11.09 24.57 10.33
C VAL A 351 -10.95 26.07 10.63
N ALA A 352 -10.60 26.87 9.62
CA ALA A 352 -10.48 28.33 9.75
C ALA A 352 -11.84 28.98 10.09
N ALA A 353 -12.93 28.48 9.53
CA ALA A 353 -14.28 28.93 9.87
C ALA A 353 -14.62 28.65 11.33
N ALA A 354 -14.31 27.45 11.85
CA ALA A 354 -14.53 27.10 13.25
C ALA A 354 -13.69 27.98 14.20
N LEU A 355 -12.41 28.25 13.87
CA LEU A 355 -11.55 29.14 14.65
C LEU A 355 -12.10 30.58 14.70
N ARG A 356 -12.59 31.10 13.57
CA ARG A 356 -13.24 32.41 13.51
C ARG A 356 -14.52 32.44 14.34
N ALA A 357 -15.38 31.43 14.22
CA ALA A 357 -16.65 31.34 14.95
C ALA A 357 -16.45 31.32 16.47
N ARG A 358 -15.36 30.70 16.94
CA ARG A 358 -14.99 30.69 18.37
C ARG A 358 -14.33 31.98 18.86
N GLY A 359 -13.97 32.91 17.98
CA GLY A 359 -13.29 34.16 18.35
C GLY A 359 -11.79 34.02 18.59
N VAL A 360 -11.16 32.96 18.05
CA VAL A 360 -9.70 32.75 18.09
C VAL A 360 -9.09 32.87 16.69
N ALA A 361 -9.62 33.81 15.90
CA ALA A 361 -9.09 34.15 14.59
C ALA A 361 -7.62 34.57 14.71
N GLY A 362 -6.73 33.94 13.93
CA GLY A 362 -5.27 34.15 13.99
C GLY A 362 -4.49 32.97 14.56
N VAL A 363 -5.16 31.97 15.17
CA VAL A 363 -4.53 30.68 15.44
C VAL A 363 -4.28 29.95 14.11
N ASP A 364 -3.07 29.43 13.92
CA ASP A 364 -2.69 28.68 12.73
C ASP A 364 -3.56 27.40 12.60
N PRO A 365 -4.33 27.22 11.50
CA PRO A 365 -5.12 26.01 11.28
C PRO A 365 -4.29 24.71 11.34
N ARG A 366 -3.00 24.79 11.02
CA ARG A 366 -2.06 23.68 11.11
C ARG A 366 -1.76 23.25 12.55
N ASN A 367 -2.20 24.01 13.55
CA ASN A 367 -2.22 23.52 14.92
C ASN A 367 -3.18 22.32 15.07
N TYR A 368 -4.17 22.16 14.19
CA TYR A 368 -5.17 21.09 14.23
C TYR A 368 -5.08 20.10 13.07
N LEU A 369 -4.78 20.56 11.85
CA LEU A 369 -4.73 19.72 10.65
C LEU A 369 -3.36 19.81 9.98
N ASN A 370 -2.67 18.68 9.85
CA ASN A 370 -1.30 18.63 9.34
C ASN A 370 -1.17 17.65 8.17
N PHE A 371 -0.48 18.09 7.12
CA PHE A 371 -0.13 17.25 5.98
C PHE A 371 1.38 17.20 5.81
N PHE A 372 1.88 16.00 5.60
CA PHE A 372 3.29 15.69 5.39
C PHE A 372 3.47 14.77 4.19
N CYS A 373 4.69 14.70 3.69
CA CYS A 373 5.14 13.63 2.82
C CYS A 373 6.46 13.05 3.33
N LEU A 374 6.94 11.98 2.70
CA LEU A 374 8.22 11.38 3.01
C LEU A 374 9.23 11.61 1.90
N GLY A 375 10.50 11.77 2.25
CA GLY A 375 11.60 11.82 1.30
C GLY A 375 12.91 11.46 1.96
N ASN A 376 13.88 11.08 1.13
CA ASN A 376 15.22 10.77 1.57
C ASN A 376 16.24 11.57 0.76
N ARG A 377 17.43 11.76 1.33
CA ARG A 377 18.56 12.37 0.66
C ARG A 377 19.85 11.80 1.23
N GLU A 378 20.66 11.17 0.38
CA GLU A 378 21.83 10.40 0.81
C GLU A 378 23.12 11.03 0.31
N ALA A 379 24.04 11.35 1.20
CA ALA A 379 25.40 11.70 0.83
C ALA A 379 26.13 10.47 0.25
N TYR A 380 26.99 10.73 -0.74
CA TYR A 380 27.86 9.72 -1.32
C TYR A 380 28.87 9.21 -0.28
N LYS A 381 28.89 7.89 -0.01
CA LYS A 381 29.78 7.29 1.01
C LYS A 381 30.98 6.52 0.45
N GLY A 382 31.43 6.83 -0.77
CA GLY A 382 32.68 6.28 -1.34
C GLY A 382 32.54 4.89 -1.96
N VAL A 383 31.72 4.01 -1.39
CA VAL A 383 31.43 2.65 -1.88
C VAL A 383 29.94 2.56 -2.20
N GLU A 384 29.57 2.88 -3.43
CA GLU A 384 28.21 2.75 -3.95
C GLU A 384 28.24 2.10 -5.33
N TYR A 385 27.10 1.57 -5.75
CA TYR A 385 26.91 1.04 -7.11
C TYR A 385 27.25 2.12 -8.14
N GLN A 386 28.14 1.78 -9.08
CA GLN A 386 28.53 2.66 -10.18
C GLN A 386 27.76 2.26 -11.44
N PRO A 387 26.77 3.06 -11.88
CA PRO A 387 26.01 2.73 -13.08
C PRO A 387 26.90 2.84 -14.33
N PRO A 388 26.81 1.89 -15.27
CA PRO A 388 27.55 1.94 -16.54
C PRO A 388 27.05 3.04 -17.49
N GLU A 389 25.84 3.55 -17.29
CA GLU A 389 25.21 4.62 -18.07
C GLU A 389 24.82 5.80 -17.19
N GLN A 390 24.45 6.90 -17.84
CA GLN A 390 23.94 8.10 -17.17
C GLN A 390 22.54 8.43 -17.71
N PRO A 391 21.66 9.04 -16.90
CA PRO A 391 20.43 9.63 -17.38
C PRO A 391 20.67 10.72 -18.43
N GLU A 392 19.62 11.06 -19.18
CA GLU A 392 19.68 12.20 -20.11
C GLU A 392 19.97 13.50 -19.36
N ALA A 393 20.82 14.36 -19.93
CA ALA A 393 21.12 15.67 -19.38
C ALA A 393 19.84 16.51 -19.28
N ASP A 394 19.70 17.27 -18.19
CA ASP A 394 18.53 18.10 -17.89
C ASP A 394 17.17 17.35 -17.83
N SER A 395 17.18 16.02 -17.71
CA SER A 395 16.00 15.25 -17.34
C SER A 395 15.74 15.32 -15.83
N ASP A 396 14.50 15.04 -15.43
CA ASP A 396 14.11 14.91 -14.02
C ASP A 396 14.96 13.85 -13.31
N TYR A 397 15.23 12.75 -14.01
CA TYR A 397 16.09 11.67 -13.53
C TYR A 397 17.52 12.14 -13.26
N GLY A 398 18.12 12.86 -14.22
CA GLY A 398 19.46 13.42 -14.08
C GLY A 398 19.55 14.41 -12.92
N ARG A 399 18.54 15.29 -12.76
CA ARG A 399 18.49 16.25 -11.64
C ARG A 399 18.35 15.56 -10.29
N ALA A 400 17.45 14.59 -10.16
CA ALA A 400 17.25 13.84 -8.90
C ALA A 400 18.50 13.01 -8.53
N GLN A 401 19.13 12.37 -9.53
CA GLN A 401 20.39 11.65 -9.33
C GLN A 401 21.52 12.58 -8.86
N GLN A 402 21.66 13.76 -9.47
CA GLN A 402 22.67 14.74 -9.10
C GLN A 402 22.39 15.36 -7.72
N ALA A 403 21.13 15.69 -7.41
CA ALA A 403 20.70 16.25 -6.13
C ALA A 403 20.73 15.22 -4.99
N ARG A 404 20.80 13.93 -5.35
CA ARG A 404 20.85 12.75 -4.48
C ARG A 404 19.66 12.63 -3.53
N ARG A 405 18.48 13.02 -4.02
CA ARG A 405 17.23 13.02 -3.25
C ARG A 405 16.09 12.45 -4.09
N PHE A 406 15.13 11.86 -3.41
CA PHE A 406 13.84 11.48 -3.99
C PHE A 406 12.80 11.31 -2.89
N MET A 407 11.52 11.28 -3.27
CA MET A 407 10.47 10.93 -2.31
C MET A 407 10.62 9.47 -1.86
N ILE A 408 10.18 9.19 -0.63
CA ILE A 408 9.86 7.83 -0.21
C ILE A 408 8.38 7.67 -0.51
N TYR A 409 8.02 6.68 -1.33
CA TYR A 409 6.65 6.52 -1.77
C TYR A 409 5.79 5.96 -0.64
N VAL A 410 4.80 6.74 -0.21
CA VAL A 410 3.83 6.35 0.80
C VAL A 410 2.73 5.55 0.11
N HIS A 411 2.88 4.23 0.11
CA HIS A 411 1.86 3.32 -0.40
C HIS A 411 0.94 2.79 0.71
N ALA A 412 1.20 3.11 1.98
CA ALA A 412 0.34 2.72 3.10
C ALA A 412 -1.14 3.08 2.86
N LYS A 413 -2.06 2.32 3.49
CA LYS A 413 -3.48 2.66 3.64
C LYS A 413 -3.92 2.36 5.06
N MET A 414 -3.54 3.24 5.97
CA MET A 414 -3.66 3.02 7.41
C MET A 414 -4.21 4.26 8.11
N MET A 415 -5.00 4.04 9.17
CA MET A 415 -5.45 5.09 10.08
C MET A 415 -5.39 4.60 11.54
N ILE A 416 -4.74 5.38 12.41
CA ILE A 416 -4.73 5.19 13.87
C ILE A 416 -5.58 6.29 14.51
N VAL A 417 -6.40 5.89 15.48
CA VAL A 417 -7.27 6.78 16.25
C VAL A 417 -6.95 6.59 17.73
N ASP A 418 -6.59 7.69 18.40
CA ASP A 418 -6.41 7.79 19.86
C ASP A 418 -5.45 6.74 20.47
N ASP A 419 -4.48 6.25 19.69
CA ASP A 419 -3.56 5.15 20.07
C ASP A 419 -4.26 3.83 20.49
N GLU A 420 -5.58 3.70 20.29
CA GLU A 420 -6.39 2.56 20.75
C GLU A 420 -7.07 1.77 19.63
N TYR A 421 -7.22 2.37 18.44
CA TYR A 421 -7.81 1.69 17.28
C TYR A 421 -7.00 1.95 16.02
N ILE A 422 -6.91 0.92 15.19
CA ILE A 422 -6.21 0.98 13.90
C ILE A 422 -7.07 0.38 12.79
N ILE A 423 -7.01 0.98 11.61
CA ILE A 423 -7.45 0.39 10.34
C ILE A 423 -6.21 0.16 9.47
N VAL A 424 -6.08 -1.04 8.89
CA VAL A 424 -5.05 -1.38 7.89
C VAL A 424 -5.71 -2.12 6.75
N GLY A 425 -5.40 -1.78 5.50
CA GLY A 425 -5.96 -2.49 4.35
C GLY A 425 -5.36 -2.05 3.03
N SER A 426 -6.11 -2.29 1.95
CA SER A 426 -5.75 -1.90 0.59
C SER A 426 -6.41 -0.60 0.13
N ALA A 427 -7.43 -0.12 0.85
CA ALA A 427 -8.29 0.97 0.42
C ALA A 427 -7.69 2.37 0.62
N ASN A 428 -7.50 3.05 -0.51
CA ASN A 428 -7.05 4.44 -0.53
C ASN A 428 -8.16 5.42 -0.09
N ILE A 429 -7.81 6.62 0.39
CA ILE A 429 -8.78 7.70 0.63
C ILE A 429 -9.04 8.42 -0.70
N ASN A 430 -9.80 7.74 -1.55
CA ASN A 430 -10.36 8.25 -2.79
C ASN A 430 -11.70 7.56 -3.10
N GLN A 431 -12.44 8.04 -4.10
CA GLN A 431 -13.71 7.42 -4.46
C GLN A 431 -13.53 6.00 -5.01
N ARG A 432 -12.44 5.72 -5.74
CA ARG A 432 -12.17 4.40 -6.32
C ARG A 432 -12.19 3.28 -5.28
N SER A 433 -11.59 3.51 -4.11
CA SER A 433 -11.54 2.52 -3.03
C SER A 433 -12.73 2.62 -2.07
N MET A 434 -13.27 3.81 -1.81
CA MET A 434 -14.30 4.03 -0.78
C MET A 434 -15.74 3.76 -1.27
N ASP A 435 -15.96 3.67 -2.57
CA ASP A 435 -17.30 3.57 -3.17
C ASP A 435 -18.00 2.24 -2.90
N GLY A 436 -17.27 1.13 -2.98
CA GLY A 436 -17.81 -0.24 -2.90
C GLY A 436 -18.10 -0.87 -4.26
N GLY A 437 -18.59 -0.08 -5.24
CA GLY A 437 -18.93 -0.55 -6.59
C GLY A 437 -17.83 -0.35 -7.65
N ARG A 438 -16.72 0.29 -7.28
CA ARG A 438 -15.55 0.58 -8.13
C ARG A 438 -14.47 -0.51 -7.97
N ASP A 439 -13.32 -0.21 -7.37
CA ASP A 439 -12.30 -1.22 -7.08
C ASP A 439 -12.72 -2.12 -5.92
N THR A 440 -12.31 -3.39 -5.96
CA THR A 440 -12.53 -4.26 -4.80
C THR A 440 -11.40 -4.10 -3.79
N GLU A 441 -11.73 -3.82 -2.54
CA GLU A 441 -10.78 -3.57 -1.45
C GLU A 441 -11.08 -4.44 -0.23
N ILE A 442 -10.08 -4.58 0.66
CA ILE A 442 -10.22 -5.24 1.95
C ILE A 442 -9.43 -4.49 3.02
N ALA A 443 -9.98 -4.41 4.23
CA ALA A 443 -9.30 -3.84 5.38
C ALA A 443 -9.66 -4.61 6.65
N MET A 444 -8.82 -4.52 7.66
CA MET A 444 -9.18 -4.85 9.03
C MET A 444 -9.25 -3.57 9.84
N GLY A 445 -10.12 -3.56 10.85
CA GLY A 445 -10.03 -2.61 11.95
C GLY A 445 -9.99 -3.34 13.27
N ALA A 446 -9.11 -2.90 14.16
CA ALA A 446 -8.77 -3.64 15.36
C ALA A 446 -8.47 -2.74 16.56
N TYR A 447 -8.74 -3.26 17.76
CA TYR A 447 -8.32 -2.66 19.03
C TYR A 447 -8.00 -3.76 20.05
N GLN A 448 -7.22 -3.39 21.06
CA GLN A 448 -6.99 -4.22 22.24
C GLN A 448 -7.93 -3.76 23.37
N PRO A 449 -8.86 -4.60 23.86
CA PRO A 449 -9.88 -4.18 24.82
C PRO A 449 -9.32 -3.74 26.18
N HIS A 450 -8.11 -4.18 26.54
CA HIS A 450 -7.43 -3.83 27.80
C HIS A 450 -6.51 -2.59 27.67
N HIS A 451 -6.44 -1.97 26.49
CA HIS A 451 -5.60 -0.81 26.21
C HIS A 451 -6.40 0.34 25.59
N LEU A 452 -7.59 0.61 26.14
CA LEU A 452 -8.46 1.69 25.70
C LEU A 452 -8.20 3.00 26.46
N SER A 453 -8.21 4.12 25.74
CA SER A 453 -8.03 5.49 26.24
C SER A 453 -9.06 5.90 27.29
N SER A 454 -10.23 5.25 27.28
CA SER A 454 -11.32 5.47 28.26
C SER A 454 -11.04 4.92 29.66
N MET A 455 -10.13 3.94 29.80
CA MET A 455 -9.79 3.33 31.09
C MET A 455 -8.47 3.88 31.64
N GLN A 456 -7.49 4.04 30.76
CA GLN A 456 -6.15 4.53 31.03
C GLN A 456 -5.56 5.07 29.72
N THR A 457 -4.44 5.78 29.77
CA THR A 457 -3.76 6.17 28.53
C THR A 457 -3.44 4.92 27.70
N ALA A 458 -3.89 4.88 26.44
CA ALA A 458 -3.67 3.72 25.57
C ALA A 458 -2.16 3.52 25.32
N ARG A 459 -1.63 2.39 25.79
CA ARG A 459 -0.20 2.01 25.71
C ARG A 459 -0.01 0.56 25.26
N GLY A 460 -0.91 0.09 24.40
CA GLY A 460 -0.82 -1.22 23.77
C GLY A 460 0.11 -1.24 22.55
N GLN A 461 -0.06 -2.28 21.72
CA GLN A 461 0.67 -2.46 20.47
C GLN A 461 0.39 -1.36 19.44
N ILE A 462 -0.82 -0.79 19.40
CA ILE A 462 -1.16 0.32 18.48
C ILE A 462 -0.31 1.55 18.80
N HIS A 463 -0.25 1.94 20.07
CA HIS A 463 0.66 2.99 20.55
C HIS A 463 2.11 2.69 20.18
N GLY A 464 2.60 1.47 20.47
CA GLY A 464 3.97 1.06 20.14
C GLY A 464 4.28 1.13 18.64
N PHE A 465 3.35 0.71 17.80
CA PHE A 465 3.47 0.77 16.35
C PHE A 465 3.51 2.22 15.86
N ARG A 466 2.64 3.10 16.37
CA ARG A 466 2.63 4.53 16.04
C ARG A 466 3.91 5.24 16.49
N MET A 467 4.47 4.90 17.66
CA MET A 467 5.79 5.41 18.08
C MET A 467 6.90 4.89 17.15
N SER A 468 6.82 3.64 16.68
CA SER A 468 7.78 3.07 15.74
C SER A 468 7.78 3.80 14.40
N LEU A 469 6.59 4.05 13.84
CA LEU A 469 6.44 4.83 12.60
C LEU A 469 7.00 6.25 12.77
N TRP A 470 6.69 6.92 13.88
CA TRP A 470 7.24 8.25 14.13
C TRP A 470 8.75 8.23 14.34
N CYS A 471 9.31 7.19 14.95
CA CYS A 471 10.75 7.02 15.05
C CYS A 471 11.42 6.84 13.69
N GLU A 472 10.80 6.09 12.78
CA GLU A 472 11.26 5.92 11.39
C GLU A 472 11.20 7.27 10.66
N HIS A 473 10.06 7.96 10.72
CA HIS A 473 9.85 9.22 10.00
C HIS A 473 10.66 10.38 10.56
N LEU A 474 10.91 10.42 11.87
CA LEU A 474 11.65 11.52 12.50
C LEU A 474 13.11 11.18 12.78
N GLY A 475 13.49 9.90 12.77
CA GLY A 475 14.81 9.45 13.19
C GLY A 475 15.08 9.53 14.70
N PHE A 476 14.08 9.89 15.51
CA PHE A 476 14.20 9.95 16.97
C PHE A 476 12.83 9.85 17.67
N LEU A 477 12.86 9.63 18.98
CA LEU A 477 11.70 9.65 19.87
C LEU A 477 11.79 10.84 20.83
N ASP A 478 10.62 11.33 21.25
CA ASP A 478 10.49 12.45 22.18
C ASP A 478 9.28 12.27 23.09
N GLU A 479 9.33 12.79 24.31
CA GLU A 479 8.23 12.69 25.28
C GLU A 479 6.95 13.35 24.79
N SER A 480 7.04 14.45 24.02
CA SER A 480 5.87 15.12 23.45
C SER A 480 5.04 14.20 22.56
N PHE A 481 5.67 13.20 21.93
CA PHE A 481 5.00 12.23 21.04
C PHE A 481 4.11 11.25 21.79
N LEU A 482 4.18 11.21 23.13
CA LEU A 482 3.28 10.42 23.97
C LEU A 482 1.87 11.03 24.09
N ALA A 483 1.70 12.31 23.75
CA ALA A 483 0.44 13.03 23.73
C ALA A 483 0.24 13.73 22.37
N PRO A 484 -0.12 12.97 21.30
CA PRO A 484 -0.19 13.49 19.94
C PRO A 484 -1.18 14.64 19.75
N GLU A 485 -2.19 14.77 20.58
CA GLU A 485 -3.12 15.89 20.55
C GLU A 485 -2.49 17.20 21.04
N SER A 486 -1.44 17.13 21.88
CA SER A 486 -0.85 18.31 22.50
C SER A 486 -0.30 19.30 21.48
N LEU A 487 -0.39 20.60 21.79
CA LEU A 487 0.17 21.63 20.91
C LEU A 487 1.70 21.49 20.79
N ASP A 488 2.38 21.07 21.86
CA ASP A 488 3.81 20.83 21.87
C ASP A 488 4.20 19.75 20.84
N CYS A 489 3.49 18.60 20.84
CA CYS A 489 3.69 17.55 19.85
C CYS A 489 3.49 18.06 18.41
N VAL A 490 2.39 18.77 18.15
CA VAL A 490 2.09 19.32 16.82
C VAL A 490 3.20 20.27 16.35
N LEU A 491 3.61 21.21 17.21
CA LEU A 491 4.66 22.17 16.87
C LEU A 491 6.00 21.47 16.63
N LYS A 492 6.34 20.48 17.45
CA LYS A 492 7.60 19.75 17.33
C LYS A 492 7.68 18.92 16.06
N LEU A 493 6.60 18.21 15.70
CA LEU A 493 6.48 17.52 14.41
C LEU A 493 6.65 18.48 13.24
N ARG A 494 5.88 19.57 13.23
CA ARG A 494 5.92 20.58 12.15
C ARG A 494 7.29 21.22 11.98
N GLN A 495 7.91 21.67 13.08
CA GLN A 495 9.25 22.29 13.03
C GLN A 495 10.29 21.32 12.49
N ASN A 496 10.20 20.04 12.87
CA ASN A 496 11.09 18.99 12.39
C ASN A 496 10.88 18.67 10.91
N ALA A 497 9.62 18.62 10.46
CA ALA A 497 9.27 18.39 9.07
C ALA A 497 9.70 19.57 8.17
N GLU A 498 9.53 20.81 8.66
CA GLU A 498 9.95 22.02 7.94
C GLU A 498 11.47 22.12 7.83
N LYS A 499 12.20 21.88 8.94
CA LYS A 499 13.66 21.85 8.93
C LYS A 499 14.20 20.81 7.93
N ARG A 500 13.57 19.64 7.87
CA ARG A 500 13.93 18.58 6.91
C ARG A 500 13.58 18.96 5.49
N TRP A 501 12.45 19.61 5.26
CA TRP A 501 12.09 20.15 3.95
C TRP A 501 13.16 21.12 3.44
N GLN A 502 13.60 22.07 4.28
CA GLN A 502 14.68 22.99 3.91
C GLN A 502 16.01 22.26 3.60
N PHE A 503 16.36 21.22 4.37
CA PHE A 503 17.53 20.39 4.06
C PHE A 503 17.35 19.60 2.76
N TYR A 504 16.17 19.04 2.53
CA TYR A 504 15.80 18.32 1.32
C TYR A 504 15.97 19.22 0.10
N LEU A 505 15.57 20.50 0.19
CA LEU A 505 15.68 21.51 -0.87
C LEU A 505 17.10 22.04 -1.10
N GLY A 506 17.95 22.07 -0.08
CA GLY A 506 19.24 22.77 -0.11
C GLY A 506 20.15 22.39 -1.29
N ASN A 507 20.86 23.37 -1.86
CA ASN A 507 21.77 23.13 -2.99
C ASN A 507 23.05 22.37 -2.58
N ARG A 508 23.40 22.36 -1.29
CA ARG A 508 24.57 21.68 -0.75
C ARG A 508 24.14 20.42 -0.01
N LEU A 509 24.86 19.33 -0.26
CA LEU A 509 24.68 18.06 0.43
C LEU A 509 25.75 17.94 1.52
N GLU A 510 25.38 18.31 2.75
CA GLU A 510 26.29 18.34 3.91
C GLU A 510 26.23 17.05 4.76
N GLY A 511 25.41 16.07 4.35
CA GLY A 511 25.22 14.80 5.02
C GLY A 511 23.93 14.09 4.56
N ASP A 512 23.61 12.97 5.19
CA ASP A 512 22.32 12.29 5.00
C ASP A 512 21.19 13.07 5.66
N LEU A 513 20.00 13.05 5.07
CA LEU A 513 18.78 13.51 5.72
C LEU A 513 18.54 12.66 6.98
N GLN A 514 18.38 13.31 8.13
CA GLN A 514 18.17 12.62 9.41
C GLN A 514 16.67 12.37 9.62
N GLY A 515 16.17 11.18 9.29
CA GLY A 515 14.74 10.88 9.23
C GLY A 515 14.10 11.40 7.93
N HIS A 516 12.81 11.12 7.74
CA HIS A 516 12.16 11.13 6.43
C HIS A 516 10.96 12.08 6.31
N LEU A 517 10.41 12.57 7.43
CA LEU A 517 9.19 13.40 7.44
C LEU A 517 9.47 14.80 6.88
N LEU A 518 8.72 15.19 5.86
CA LEU A 518 8.78 16.49 5.20
C LEU A 518 7.45 17.21 5.34
N SER A 519 7.47 18.54 5.52
CA SER A 519 6.27 19.36 5.35
C SER A 519 5.73 19.16 3.94
N TYR A 520 4.43 18.90 3.79
CA TYR A 520 3.85 18.90 2.44
C TYR A 520 3.96 20.32 1.85
N PRO A 521 4.39 20.49 0.59
CA PRO A 521 4.91 21.78 0.10
C PRO A 521 3.82 22.78 -0.27
N MET A 522 3.13 23.30 0.74
CA MET A 522 2.05 24.27 0.60
C MET A 522 2.03 25.28 1.75
N SER A 523 1.57 26.48 1.44
CA SER A 523 1.30 27.54 2.41
C SER A 523 -0.19 27.62 2.71
N ILE A 524 -0.54 27.74 3.99
CA ILE A 524 -1.93 27.79 4.47
C ILE A 524 -2.19 29.19 5.03
N GLY A 525 -3.11 29.91 4.41
CA GLY A 525 -3.59 31.21 4.89
C GLY A 525 -4.42 31.07 6.18
N GLY A 526 -4.52 32.16 6.95
CA GLY A 526 -5.37 32.19 8.16
C GLY A 526 -6.86 32.02 7.88
N ASP A 527 -7.30 32.18 6.63
CA ASP A 527 -8.65 31.91 6.13
C ASP A 527 -8.85 30.48 5.62
N GLY A 528 -7.80 29.66 5.61
CA GLY A 528 -7.80 28.28 5.13
C GLY A 528 -7.38 28.10 3.67
N LYS A 529 -7.14 29.19 2.93
CA LYS A 529 -6.74 29.11 1.51
C LYS A 529 -5.36 28.48 1.36
N ILE A 530 -5.19 27.68 0.31
CA ILE A 530 -3.92 27.04 -0.03
C ILE A 530 -3.19 27.83 -1.10
N SER A 531 -1.89 28.08 -0.90
CA SER A 531 -1.04 28.81 -1.82
C SER A 531 0.35 28.18 -1.93
N ALA A 532 1.11 28.61 -2.93
CA ALA A 532 2.49 28.16 -3.14
C ALA A 532 3.38 28.48 -1.94
N LEU A 533 4.35 27.61 -1.67
CA LEU A 533 5.52 28.07 -0.94
C LEU A 533 6.26 29.10 -1.82
N PRO A 534 6.70 30.25 -1.27
CA PRO A 534 7.40 31.27 -2.04
C PRO A 534 8.61 30.69 -2.79
N GLY A 535 8.65 30.89 -4.12
CA GLY A 535 9.73 30.39 -4.98
C GLY A 535 9.62 28.90 -5.34
N MET A 536 8.51 28.23 -5.03
CA MET A 536 8.27 26.82 -5.36
C MET A 536 7.00 26.64 -6.20
N GLU A 537 7.15 26.67 -7.52
CA GLU A 537 6.07 26.38 -8.45
C GLU A 537 6.01 24.89 -8.84
N THR A 538 7.15 24.20 -8.77
CA THR A 538 7.29 22.79 -9.13
C THR A 538 7.88 21.98 -7.99
N PHE A 539 7.71 20.66 -8.04
CA PHE A 539 8.41 19.78 -7.12
C PHE A 539 9.93 19.83 -7.37
N PRO A 540 10.75 19.56 -6.35
CA PRO A 540 12.20 19.57 -6.49
C PRO A 540 12.63 18.58 -7.58
N ASP A 541 13.55 19.03 -8.44
CA ASP A 541 14.11 18.26 -9.56
C ASP A 541 13.13 17.97 -10.71
N THR A 542 11.88 18.45 -10.66
CA THR A 542 10.88 18.22 -11.71
C THR A 542 10.40 19.50 -12.38
N LYS A 543 9.64 19.35 -13.47
CA LYS A 543 8.85 20.43 -14.08
C LYS A 543 7.37 20.35 -13.70
N ALA A 544 7.01 19.33 -12.93
CA ALA A 544 5.66 19.08 -12.45
C ALA A 544 5.23 20.15 -11.47
N ARG A 545 4.11 20.79 -11.75
CA ARG A 545 3.55 21.81 -10.89
C ARG A 545 3.09 21.21 -9.58
N ILE A 546 3.30 21.95 -8.51
CA ILE A 546 2.53 21.78 -7.28
C ILE A 546 1.19 22.47 -7.55
N PRO A 547 0.04 21.77 -7.61
CA PRO A 547 -1.21 22.38 -8.01
C PRO A 547 -1.63 23.40 -6.98
N LEU A 548 -1.68 24.64 -7.44
CA LEU A 548 -1.94 25.84 -6.66
C LEU A 548 -2.75 26.76 -7.58
N ILE A 549 -3.61 27.59 -7.01
CA ILE A 549 -4.43 28.53 -7.76
C ILE A 549 -3.49 29.47 -8.52
N LEU A 550 -3.47 29.34 -9.86
CA LEU A 550 -2.91 30.36 -10.74
C LEU A 550 -3.98 31.44 -10.94
N ASP A 551 -3.66 32.68 -10.60
CA ASP A 551 -4.40 33.90 -10.99
C ASP A 551 -4.36 34.15 -12.52
N GLN A 552 -4.17 33.11 -13.34
CA GLN A 552 -4.05 33.22 -14.80
C GLN A 552 -5.12 32.34 -15.48
N PRO A 553 -6.24 32.94 -15.93
CA PRO A 553 -7.17 32.25 -16.82
C PRO A 553 -6.53 32.18 -18.20
N GLY A 554 -6.03 31.00 -18.62
CA GLY A 554 -5.48 30.93 -19.98
C GLY A 554 -4.82 29.66 -20.47
N LEU A 555 -4.59 28.63 -19.65
CA LEU A 555 -4.00 27.38 -20.15
C LEU A 555 -4.62 26.15 -19.45
N LEU A 556 -5.90 25.92 -19.70
CA LEU A 556 -6.52 24.63 -19.43
C LEU A 556 -6.59 23.82 -20.74
N LEU A 557 -6.09 22.60 -20.64
CA LEU A 557 -6.05 21.55 -21.64
C LEU A 557 -7.41 21.37 -22.34
N HIS A 558 -7.57 21.96 -23.52
CA HIS A 558 -8.49 21.43 -24.52
C HIS A 558 -7.96 20.06 -24.98
N GLY A 559 -8.38 18.98 -24.33
CA GLY A 559 -8.13 17.63 -24.85
C GLY A 559 -8.20 16.45 -23.88
N SER A 560 -8.21 16.63 -22.56
CA SER A 560 -8.23 15.48 -21.63
C SER A 560 -9.66 15.03 -21.31
N ARG A 561 -10.34 14.41 -22.28
CA ARG A 561 -11.69 13.78 -22.09
C ARG A 561 -11.63 12.35 -21.52
N GLY A 562 -10.57 11.98 -20.83
CA GLY A 562 -10.44 10.68 -20.19
C GLY A 562 -9.37 10.72 -19.11
N CYS A 563 -9.75 11.00 -17.88
CA CYS A 563 -8.89 10.83 -16.71
C CYS A 563 -9.58 9.89 -15.72
N LEU A 564 -8.79 8.97 -15.15
CA LEU A 564 -9.10 7.75 -14.38
C LEU A 564 -9.96 7.91 -13.10
N GLY A 565 -10.58 9.07 -12.86
CA GLY A 565 -11.29 9.35 -11.63
C GLY A 565 -12.68 9.95 -11.70
N CYS A 566 -13.14 10.50 -12.84
CA CYS A 566 -14.56 10.74 -13.16
C CYS A 566 -14.71 11.36 -14.57
N TYR A 567 -15.72 10.93 -15.33
CA TYR A 567 -16.14 11.61 -16.56
C TYR A 567 -17.67 11.58 -16.76
N ASN A 568 -18.17 12.68 -17.35
CA ASN A 568 -19.55 13.19 -17.30
C ASN A 568 -20.60 12.43 -18.12
N LYS A 569 -21.86 12.60 -17.72
CA LYS A 569 -22.99 12.69 -18.67
C LYS A 569 -24.12 13.60 -18.18
N THR A 570 -24.56 14.51 -19.04
CA THR A 570 -25.77 15.34 -18.87
C THR A 570 -26.85 14.89 -19.86
N THR A 571 -28.10 14.76 -19.41
CA THR A 571 -29.28 15.57 -19.81
C THR A 571 -30.52 15.07 -19.04
N SER A 572 -31.24 16.02 -18.46
CA SER A 572 -32.39 15.90 -17.56
C SER A 572 -33.58 15.09 -18.08
N ILE A 573 -34.28 14.40 -17.15
CA ILE A 573 -35.74 14.23 -17.21
C ILE A 573 -36.33 14.48 -15.81
N THR A 574 -37.41 15.25 -15.81
CA THR A 574 -38.16 15.89 -14.74
C THR A 574 -39.03 14.93 -13.89
N ALA A 575 -39.41 15.41 -12.69
CA ALA A 575 -40.73 15.19 -12.02
C ALA A 575 -40.86 13.87 -11.18
N VAL A 576 -41.45 13.77 -9.98
CA VAL A 576 -42.07 14.62 -8.93
C VAL A 576 -42.16 13.73 -7.67
N ASP A 577 -42.10 14.30 -6.46
CA ASP A 577 -43.19 14.25 -5.45
C ASP A 577 -42.73 14.72 -4.05
N GLU A 578 -43.36 15.80 -3.58
CA GLU A 578 -43.35 16.26 -2.20
C GLU A 578 -44.08 15.27 -1.28
N PRO A 579 -43.85 15.37 0.04
CA PRO A 579 -45.02 15.69 0.87
C PRO A 579 -44.76 16.78 1.93
N SER A 580 -45.57 17.84 1.81
CA SER A 580 -46.45 18.47 2.80
C SER A 580 -46.00 18.69 4.26
N LYS A 581 -46.20 19.96 4.65
CA LYS A 581 -45.99 20.60 5.95
C LYS A 581 -46.92 20.09 7.07
N GLY A 582 -46.30 19.80 8.22
CA GLY A 582 -46.44 20.61 9.44
C GLY A 582 -47.47 20.20 10.49
N LEU A 583 -47.04 20.08 11.75
CA LEU A 583 -47.80 20.54 12.92
C LEU A 583 -46.86 20.84 14.11
N LYS A 584 -47.12 21.96 14.79
CA LYS A 584 -46.38 22.53 15.94
C LYS A 584 -46.75 21.84 17.25
N SER A 585 -45.81 21.72 18.19
CA SER A 585 -46.11 21.78 19.63
C SER A 585 -44.91 22.33 20.44
N LYS A 586 -45.23 22.89 21.61
CA LYS A 586 -44.47 23.89 22.38
C LYS A 586 -43.51 23.29 23.43
N SER A 587 -42.36 23.96 23.59
CA SER A 587 -41.66 24.36 24.83
C SER A 587 -42.08 23.75 26.18
N GLN A 588 -41.08 23.25 26.93
CA GLN A 588 -40.86 23.64 28.34
C GLN A 588 -39.38 23.51 28.74
N ARG A 589 -38.86 24.60 29.33
CA ARG A 589 -37.56 24.72 30.04
C ARG A 589 -37.55 23.88 31.32
N SER A 590 -36.38 23.44 31.78
CA SER A 590 -35.78 23.95 33.03
C SER A 590 -34.38 23.40 33.32
N ILE A 591 -33.60 24.29 33.93
CA ILE A 591 -32.21 24.25 34.37
C ILE A 591 -32.12 23.63 35.77
N SER A 592 -31.04 22.91 36.09
CA SER A 592 -30.41 23.08 37.42
C SER A 592 -28.92 22.75 37.37
N SER A 593 -28.16 23.77 37.77
CA SER A 593 -26.74 23.82 38.07
C SER A 593 -26.47 23.37 39.50
N ILE A 594 -25.36 22.66 39.74
CA ILE A 594 -24.74 22.59 41.06
C ILE A 594 -23.25 22.93 40.91
N ASN A 595 -22.88 24.01 41.57
CA ASN A 595 -21.52 24.51 41.77
C ASN A 595 -21.01 24.02 43.14
N THR A 596 -19.68 23.98 43.26
CA THR A 596 -18.78 24.09 44.46
C THR A 596 -17.82 22.91 44.54
N SER A 597 -16.55 23.02 44.92
CA SER A 597 -15.58 24.12 45.03
C SER A 597 -14.23 23.46 45.30
N THR A 598 -13.18 24.16 44.90
CA THR A 598 -11.75 23.90 45.15
C THR A 598 -11.38 23.60 46.60
N GLN A 599 -10.51 22.61 46.81
CA GLN A 599 -9.54 22.61 47.90
C GLN A 599 -8.13 22.30 47.36
N THR A 600 -7.26 23.27 47.59
CA THR A 600 -5.81 23.27 47.44
C THR A 600 -5.15 22.47 48.57
N LEU A 601 -4.08 21.74 48.24
CA LEU A 601 -3.04 21.37 49.20
C LEU A 601 -1.67 21.38 48.51
N GLU A 602 -0.90 22.43 48.77
CA GLU A 602 0.58 22.49 48.71
C GLU A 602 1.13 21.85 50.01
N SER A 603 2.38 21.40 50.18
CA SER A 603 3.58 21.12 49.37
C SER A 603 4.61 20.43 50.32
N HIS A 604 5.84 20.22 49.82
CA HIS A 604 7.12 19.83 50.48
C HIS A 604 7.53 18.38 50.14
N GLY A 605 8.70 18.05 49.56
CA GLY A 605 9.92 18.79 49.21
C GLY A 605 11.13 17.88 49.50
N GLY A 606 12.01 17.58 48.52
CA GLY A 606 13.29 16.91 48.80
C GLY A 606 14.02 16.21 47.65
N SER A 607 15.08 16.89 47.17
CA SER A 607 16.35 16.39 46.59
C SER A 607 16.39 15.72 45.21
N GLY A 608 17.19 16.35 44.33
CA GLY A 608 17.47 15.93 42.98
C GLY A 608 18.44 14.75 42.86
N ILE A 609 18.29 14.05 41.73
CA ILE A 609 19.29 13.15 41.16
C ILE A 609 19.29 13.41 39.65
N THR A 610 20.45 13.81 39.14
CA THR A 610 20.80 13.84 37.73
C THR A 610 20.80 12.39 37.21
N GLY A 611 19.75 11.97 36.52
CA GLY A 611 19.68 10.70 35.82
C GLY A 611 19.73 10.93 34.32
N ASN A 612 20.67 10.28 33.62
CA ASN A 612 20.67 10.16 32.16
C ASN A 612 19.26 9.78 31.65
N PRO A 613 18.82 10.30 30.49
CA PRO A 613 17.53 9.90 29.95
C PRO A 613 17.55 8.38 29.74
N SER A 614 16.63 7.68 30.41
CA SER A 614 16.44 6.25 30.23
C SER A 614 16.20 5.98 28.75
N GLU A 615 17.08 5.20 28.13
CA GLU A 615 16.86 4.66 26.79
C GLU A 615 15.49 4.00 26.76
N PHE A 616 14.55 4.63 26.06
CA PHE A 616 13.25 4.03 25.79
C PHE A 616 13.48 2.83 24.88
N LEU A 617 13.50 1.64 25.46
CA LEU A 617 13.56 0.38 24.72
C LEU A 617 12.19 0.13 24.10
N ASN A 618 12.07 0.34 22.78
CA ASN A 618 10.86 0.00 22.03
C ASN A 618 10.77 -1.53 21.86
N PRO A 619 9.92 -2.24 22.62
CA PRO A 619 9.90 -3.71 22.60
C PRO A 619 9.35 -4.25 21.27
N GLY A 620 8.51 -3.47 20.57
CA GLY A 620 7.98 -3.81 19.25
C GLY A 620 9.05 -3.77 18.16
N LEU A 621 9.89 -2.73 18.15
CA LEU A 621 11.03 -2.62 17.22
C LEU A 621 12.07 -3.72 17.47
N LEU A 622 12.35 -4.03 18.75
CA LEU A 622 13.26 -5.11 19.12
C LEU A 622 12.72 -6.48 18.68
N LEU A 623 11.42 -6.74 18.90
CA LEU A 623 10.76 -7.98 18.47
C LEU A 623 10.75 -8.09 16.95
N TRP A 624 10.43 -7.01 16.23
CA TRP A 624 10.46 -6.96 14.77
C TRP A 624 11.87 -7.26 14.21
N ASN A 625 12.89 -6.57 14.72
CA ASN A 625 14.28 -6.78 14.30
C ASN A 625 14.77 -8.20 14.62
N GLN A 626 14.36 -8.75 15.77
CA GLN A 626 14.70 -10.13 16.15
C GLN A 626 14.02 -11.16 15.24
N ILE A 627 12.75 -10.95 14.85
CA ILE A 627 12.03 -11.79 13.90
C ILE A 627 12.66 -11.69 12.50
N ARG A 628 12.96 -10.47 12.05
CA ARG A 628 13.59 -10.18 10.75
C ARG A 628 14.96 -10.84 10.60
N GLN A 629 15.84 -10.71 11.59
CA GLN A 629 17.17 -11.34 11.58
C GLN A 629 17.11 -12.87 11.50
N GLN A 630 16.01 -13.49 11.94
CA GLN A 630 15.80 -14.93 11.84
C GLN A 630 15.20 -15.36 10.51
N TRP A 631 14.38 -14.51 9.86
CA TRP A 631 13.85 -14.74 8.50
C TRP A 631 14.90 -14.68 7.42
N ILE A 632 15.85 -13.75 7.55
CA ILE A 632 16.99 -13.61 6.62
C ILE A 632 17.93 -14.84 6.73
N GLY A 633 17.75 -15.66 7.77
CA GLY A 633 18.62 -16.78 8.11
C GLY A 633 19.95 -16.26 8.62
N SER A 634 20.38 -16.73 9.79
CA SER A 634 21.82 -16.73 10.09
C SER A 634 22.50 -17.41 8.91
N LYS A 635 23.36 -16.69 8.18
CA LYS A 635 24.35 -17.30 7.27
C LYS A 635 25.02 -18.39 8.07
N ARG A 636 24.54 -19.63 7.91
CA ARG A 636 25.25 -20.80 8.40
C ARG A 636 26.57 -20.75 7.67
N SER A 637 27.65 -20.74 8.46
CA SER A 637 29.00 -20.96 7.96
C SER A 637 28.95 -22.03 6.87
N SER A 638 29.50 -21.69 5.72
CA SER A 638 29.72 -22.59 4.59
C SER A 638 29.98 -24.02 5.07
N ARG A 639 29.01 -24.92 4.85
CA ARG A 639 29.41 -26.31 4.67
C ARG A 639 30.20 -26.31 3.36
N ASN A 640 31.45 -26.74 3.44
CA ASN A 640 32.26 -27.10 2.29
C ASN A 640 31.49 -28.16 1.48
N ASP A 641 30.60 -27.74 0.60
CA ASP A 641 30.29 -28.54 -0.57
C ASP A 641 31.55 -28.47 -1.44
N GLN A 642 32.23 -29.62 -1.55
CA GLN A 642 33.33 -29.78 -2.47
C GLN A 642 32.85 -29.34 -3.86
N VAL A 643 33.42 -28.25 -4.37
CA VAL A 643 33.28 -27.81 -5.75
C VAL A 643 33.63 -29.00 -6.63
N ARG A 644 32.63 -29.59 -7.28
CA ARG A 644 32.88 -30.54 -8.37
C ARG A 644 33.45 -29.73 -9.53
N GLU A 645 34.63 -30.11 -10.00
CA GLU A 645 35.18 -29.55 -11.23
C GLU A 645 34.23 -29.82 -12.40
N PRO A 646 33.94 -28.82 -13.26
CA PRO A 646 33.12 -28.98 -14.45
C PRO A 646 33.68 -30.10 -15.34
N ARG A 647 32.79 -30.94 -15.91
CA ARG A 647 33.24 -32.05 -16.78
C ARG A 647 33.63 -31.59 -18.17
N LEU A 648 33.15 -30.41 -18.57
CA LEU A 648 33.61 -29.69 -19.74
C LEU A 648 34.82 -28.83 -19.35
N SER A 649 35.91 -28.99 -20.08
CA SER A 649 37.08 -28.12 -19.94
C SER A 649 36.70 -26.68 -20.30
N TRP A 650 37.11 -25.72 -19.46
CA TRP A 650 36.95 -24.28 -19.72
C TRP A 650 37.58 -23.80 -21.03
N ASN A 651 38.44 -24.62 -21.66
CA ASN A 651 39.07 -24.33 -22.96
C ASN A 651 38.38 -25.02 -24.14
N ALA A 652 37.21 -25.64 -23.97
CA ALA A 652 36.49 -26.29 -25.05
C ALA A 652 35.82 -25.23 -25.96
N THR A 653 36.14 -25.25 -27.26
CA THR A 653 35.50 -24.39 -28.27
C THR A 653 34.44 -25.17 -29.05
N TYR A 654 33.44 -24.47 -29.62
CA TYR A 654 32.38 -25.05 -30.45
C TYR A 654 32.93 -25.99 -31.55
N GLU A 655 34.00 -25.58 -32.25
CA GLU A 655 34.66 -26.42 -33.27
C GLU A 655 35.34 -27.68 -32.70
N SER A 656 35.93 -27.59 -31.50
CA SER A 656 36.65 -28.72 -30.89
C SER A 656 35.72 -29.90 -30.53
N LEU A 657 34.44 -29.62 -30.25
CA LEU A 657 33.45 -30.61 -29.85
C LEU A 657 32.73 -31.25 -31.05
N LEU A 658 32.57 -30.51 -32.15
CA LEU A 658 31.93 -30.99 -33.39
C LEU A 658 32.93 -31.58 -34.41
N GLY A 659 34.20 -31.18 -34.37
CA GLY A 659 35.25 -31.64 -35.31
C GLY A 659 35.71 -33.09 -35.12
N SER A 660 35.20 -33.79 -34.10
CA SER A 660 35.56 -35.19 -33.77
C SER A 660 34.33 -36.09 -33.74
N ASN A 661 34.48 -37.33 -34.24
CA ASN A 661 33.43 -38.36 -34.18
C ASN A 661 33.46 -39.27 -32.95
N LYS A 662 34.27 -38.94 -31.93
CA LYS A 662 34.44 -39.76 -30.73
C LYS A 662 33.42 -39.38 -29.64
N ARG A 663 32.88 -40.38 -28.93
CA ARG A 663 31.99 -40.18 -27.76
C ARG A 663 32.78 -39.60 -26.57
N PHE A 664 32.10 -38.82 -25.73
CA PHE A 664 32.69 -38.33 -24.48
C PHE A 664 33.01 -39.50 -23.54
N PRO A 665 34.15 -39.46 -22.83
CA PRO A 665 34.56 -40.54 -21.93
C PRO A 665 33.65 -40.67 -20.69
N GLN A 666 32.88 -39.64 -20.33
CA GLN A 666 31.86 -39.69 -19.28
C GLN A 666 30.62 -38.85 -19.67
N PRO A 667 29.42 -39.15 -19.12
CA PRO A 667 28.22 -38.36 -19.35
C PRO A 667 28.36 -36.93 -18.81
N ILE A 668 27.91 -35.95 -19.58
CA ILE A 668 27.89 -34.53 -19.18
C ILE A 668 26.48 -34.21 -18.64
N PRO A 669 26.34 -33.62 -17.43
CA PRO A 669 25.06 -33.18 -16.92
C PRO A 669 24.37 -32.19 -17.86
N LEU A 670 23.06 -32.35 -18.06
CA LEU A 670 22.28 -31.47 -18.95
C LEU A 670 22.44 -29.97 -18.65
N PRO A 671 22.47 -29.52 -17.38
CA PRO A 671 22.68 -28.10 -17.06
C PRO A 671 24.03 -27.58 -17.56
N GLU A 672 25.13 -28.34 -17.38
CA GLU A 672 26.46 -27.94 -17.87
C GLU A 672 26.51 -27.82 -19.40
N MET A 673 25.72 -28.64 -20.13
CA MET A 673 25.61 -28.55 -21.59
C MET A 673 24.76 -27.37 -22.04
N VAL A 674 23.69 -27.04 -21.28
CA VAL A 674 22.83 -25.89 -21.56
C VAL A 674 23.61 -24.60 -21.36
N ASP A 675 24.33 -24.47 -20.24
CA ASP A 675 25.14 -23.29 -19.94
C ASP A 675 26.22 -23.07 -21.02
N PHE A 676 26.94 -24.14 -21.43
CA PHE A 676 27.90 -24.05 -22.53
C PHE A 676 27.29 -23.60 -23.87
N LEU A 677 26.09 -24.08 -24.21
CA LEU A 677 25.42 -23.72 -25.46
C LEU A 677 24.87 -22.29 -25.44
N VAL A 678 24.44 -21.81 -24.28
CA VAL A 678 24.03 -20.41 -24.09
C VAL A 678 25.24 -19.50 -24.23
N ASP A 679 26.37 -19.84 -23.62
CA ASP A 679 27.62 -19.07 -23.74
C ASP A 679 28.11 -19.00 -25.20
N VAL A 680 27.98 -20.08 -25.98
CA VAL A 680 28.32 -20.09 -27.42
C VAL A 680 27.33 -19.26 -28.24
N TRP A 681 26.03 -19.30 -27.91
CA TRP A 681 25.02 -18.49 -28.58
C TRP A 681 25.30 -17.00 -28.38
N GLU A 682 25.56 -16.58 -27.15
CA GLU A 682 25.81 -15.17 -26.82
C GLU A 682 27.11 -14.62 -27.42
N GLN A 683 28.10 -15.47 -27.73
CA GLN A 683 29.38 -15.04 -28.29
C GLN A 683 29.40 -14.90 -29.82
N ASP A 684 28.70 -15.76 -30.57
CA ASP A 684 28.89 -15.86 -32.03
C ASP A 684 27.73 -15.34 -32.91
N ASP A 685 26.57 -14.95 -32.35
CA ASP A 685 25.46 -14.28 -33.07
C ASP A 685 25.04 -14.97 -34.41
N LEU A 686 24.91 -16.31 -34.41
CA LEU A 686 24.65 -17.15 -35.60
C LEU A 686 23.20 -17.69 -35.63
N PRO A 687 22.32 -17.28 -36.58
CA PRO A 687 20.88 -17.55 -36.45
C PRO A 687 20.36 -18.94 -36.87
N ASP A 688 20.95 -19.65 -37.84
CA ASP A 688 20.18 -20.73 -38.52
C ASP A 688 20.87 -22.10 -38.70
N ILE A 689 22.12 -22.30 -38.25
CA ILE A 689 22.87 -23.57 -38.40
C ILE A 689 22.85 -24.44 -37.12
N LEU A 690 22.20 -23.96 -36.06
CA LEU A 690 22.29 -24.58 -34.73
C LEU A 690 21.33 -25.77 -34.51
N ILE A 691 20.18 -25.86 -35.19
CA ILE A 691 19.20 -26.93 -34.90
C ILE A 691 19.73 -28.32 -35.28
N ASP A 692 20.34 -28.47 -36.45
CA ASP A 692 20.88 -29.78 -36.90
C ASP A 692 22.11 -30.23 -36.09
N ASN A 693 22.93 -29.28 -35.64
CA ASN A 693 24.12 -29.58 -34.84
C ASN A 693 23.79 -29.77 -33.35
N PHE A 694 22.76 -29.07 -32.84
CA PHE A 694 22.15 -29.27 -31.52
C PHE A 694 21.68 -30.72 -31.37
N TRP A 695 20.94 -31.25 -32.35
CA TRP A 695 20.46 -32.63 -32.30
C TRP A 695 21.57 -33.68 -32.38
N LYS A 696 22.68 -33.39 -33.08
CA LYS A 696 23.87 -34.26 -33.11
C LYS A 696 24.59 -34.30 -31.75
N LEU A 697 24.68 -33.16 -31.05
CA LEU A 697 25.32 -33.06 -29.74
C LEU A 697 24.45 -33.70 -28.64
N VAL A 698 23.14 -33.47 -28.68
CA VAL A 698 22.16 -34.09 -27.78
C VAL A 698 22.14 -35.62 -27.92
N LYS A 699 22.17 -36.16 -29.16
CA LYS A 699 22.28 -37.61 -29.41
C LYS A 699 23.57 -38.23 -28.86
N ARG A 700 24.65 -37.47 -28.70
CA ARG A 700 25.91 -37.97 -28.13
C ARG A 700 25.95 -37.98 -26.60
N CYS A 701 25.16 -37.13 -25.95
CA CYS A 701 25.20 -36.94 -24.50
C CYS A 701 24.23 -37.85 -23.73
N LEU A 702 23.20 -38.40 -24.40
CA LEU A 702 22.16 -39.21 -23.76
C LEU A 702 22.39 -40.72 -24.00
N CYS A 703 22.53 -41.48 -22.91
CA CYS A 703 22.75 -42.94 -22.96
C CYS A 703 21.47 -43.78 -22.93
N GLU A 704 20.27 -43.22 -22.94
CA GLU A 704 19.03 -44.01 -22.89
C GLU A 704 18.01 -43.53 -23.93
N GLY A 705 17.49 -44.52 -24.67
CA GLY A 705 16.83 -44.37 -25.96
C GLY A 705 15.39 -43.88 -25.94
N GLU A 706 14.94 -43.51 -27.15
CA GLU A 706 13.57 -43.34 -27.70
C GLU A 706 12.49 -42.54 -26.93
N HIS A 707 12.54 -42.42 -25.60
CA HIS A 707 11.46 -41.81 -24.82
C HIS A 707 11.46 -40.28 -24.81
N VAL A 708 12.61 -39.63 -25.02
CA VAL A 708 12.67 -38.15 -25.15
C VAL A 708 12.20 -37.69 -26.54
N PHE A 709 12.33 -38.54 -27.56
CA PHE A 709 11.97 -38.22 -28.94
C PHE A 709 10.46 -37.94 -29.10
N ARG A 710 9.61 -38.56 -28.26
CA ARG A 710 8.15 -38.35 -28.28
C ARG A 710 7.67 -37.13 -27.48
N LEU A 711 8.46 -36.63 -26.52
CA LEU A 711 8.03 -35.50 -25.68
C LEU A 711 8.17 -34.14 -26.37
N VAL A 712 9.12 -34.04 -27.32
CA VAL A 712 9.39 -32.81 -28.07
C VAL A 712 8.47 -32.70 -29.30
N LEU A 713 8.16 -33.81 -29.98
CA LEU A 713 7.22 -33.83 -31.11
C LEU A 713 5.77 -33.52 -30.71
N SER A 714 5.38 -33.70 -29.44
CA SER A 714 4.03 -33.33 -28.95
C SER A 714 3.83 -31.84 -28.69
N HIS A 715 4.86 -31.01 -28.86
CA HIS A 715 4.80 -29.54 -28.66
C HIS A 715 4.92 -28.72 -29.96
N GLY A 716 4.60 -29.32 -31.12
CA GLY A 716 4.15 -28.54 -32.28
C GLY A 716 5.21 -28.06 -33.28
N PHE A 717 6.26 -28.82 -33.54
CA PHE A 717 7.06 -28.67 -34.76
C PHE A 717 6.70 -29.78 -35.74
N VAL A 718 5.94 -29.42 -36.80
CA VAL A 718 5.64 -30.30 -37.93
C VAL A 718 6.89 -30.35 -38.81
N TYR A 719 7.47 -31.53 -38.95
CA TYR A 719 8.50 -31.82 -39.95
C TYR A 719 7.79 -32.54 -41.11
N GLU A 720 7.61 -31.87 -42.25
CA GLU A 720 7.31 -32.56 -43.51
C GLU A 720 8.62 -33.13 -44.05
N GLU A 721 8.77 -34.46 -44.01
CA GLU A 721 9.83 -35.15 -44.73
C GLU A 721 9.44 -35.22 -46.23
N GLU A 722 10.21 -34.54 -47.08
CA GLU A 722 10.37 -34.99 -48.47
C GLU A 722 11.42 -36.11 -48.52
N SER A 723 11.00 -37.22 -49.13
CA SER A 723 11.65 -38.49 -49.47
C SER A 723 11.81 -39.57 -48.39
#